data_AF-A0A4Q3JU52-F1
#
_entry.id   AF-A0A4Q3JU52-F1
#
_cell.length_a   1.000
_cell.length_b   1.000
_cell.length_c   1.000
_cell.angle_alpha   90.00
_cell.angle_beta   90.00
_cell.angle_gamma   90.00
#
_symmetry.space_group_name_H-M   'P 1'
#
loop_
_entity.id
_entity.type
_entity.pdbx_description
1 polymer ?
#
loop_
_entity_poly.entity_id
_entity_poly.type
_entity_poly.pdbx_seq_one_letter_code
_entity_poly.pdbx_strand_id
1 'polypeptide(L)'
;AAQLSSQSDAYLRERSHDFEFVGERLLSALTGAGSRRELPRLTGQVVLVAHDVSPADLLALGREHLLAIATEIGTRTSHTAIVARALEIPAVLGVEGLLGHVSSGDRIIVDGLRGSVIVRPGDEAVTTGLGRGQRHEALTRHLLHDVHRQTTLLDGETIELLANIEFAHEARYAVEHGAQGIGLYRTEFLYSDPRSLPSEDEQLEQYRSVVEALEGRPVVFRTFDMGADKPVGSLVLPSQANPALGLRAVRLALEHPELLLTQLRAMLRASVEGDVRIMVPMVSSLREWHEVKKLFDRAVAEVDQKRQSRAANVPLGMMVEVPSVALLIDRFAPHAAFLSLGTNDLTQYTLAVDRTSPQLARLASHFDPAVLRLVHGVIRGARVADRPLTVCGAMASDPLASILLAGMGLRRFSVEPAAIPELKEALHRVSLAEAEAAAEEALELTMAEDVEHLLASLFAPRLFDLLSGDEASVLAPRTGRGPGGRPPKTWPRQARWCSVATVSLFGRIFPRDGAGREQAGGVDPVLAAVTIALIGFGVVMVYSASAVEATVGFKDPQYFLKRQAIYAALALVVMWLTSRFDYRRLQHGVVTYLIYGGVASMLLACVVGLGKRVGGAARWIAVGPVNIQPAELAKLALVLWLAYSLAKKGDRIKTFSVGFVPHLMAAGVLIVLLLRQPDLGSSVVLLLITFSLLFSAGAKLGYLLGATLLAGGGVALLIAGKAYRLARLMAFIDMDNHRRDVAYQPFQSVMSFGSGGWSGLGLGRGLQVLYLPEAHTDFIAAIVGEELGFVGMCALVGAYLLLVSRGIRTALQAQDDYGSYVAFGISTLFGIQVLVNLSVAMAIVPTKGLTLPFLSYGGSSLLVNAAAVGLLLSISRRRVHEQRRAAVAQEGQG
;
A
#
# COMPACT_ATOMS: atom_id res chain seq x y z
N ALA A 1 5.75 -7.66 12.93
CA ALA A 1 5.58 -6.92 11.67
C ALA A 1 4.51 -5.83 11.79
N ALA A 2 3.21 -6.13 11.91
CA ALA A 2 2.15 -5.09 12.02
C ALA A 2 2.42 -3.95 13.03
N GLN A 3 2.90 -4.27 14.24
CA GLN A 3 3.29 -3.24 15.23
C GLN A 3 4.49 -2.39 14.81
N LEU A 4 5.43 -2.96 14.05
CA LEU A 4 6.60 -2.28 13.50
C LEU A 4 6.20 -1.39 12.31
N SER A 5 5.29 -1.88 11.44
CA SER A 5 4.74 -1.15 10.30
C SER A 5 3.89 0.07 10.69
N SER A 6 3.31 0.04 11.90
CA SER A 6 2.52 1.15 12.46
C SER A 6 3.34 2.11 13.31
N GLN A 7 4.67 1.93 13.40
CA GLN A 7 5.53 2.92 14.07
C GLN A 7 5.75 4.11 13.15
N SER A 8 5.91 5.29 13.74
CA SER A 8 6.25 6.53 13.02
C SER A 8 7.68 6.51 12.45
N ASP A 9 8.55 5.66 12.98
CA ASP A 9 9.94 5.48 12.59
C ASP A 9 10.06 4.70 11.27
N ALA A 10 10.68 5.32 10.26
CA ALA A 10 10.81 4.78 8.91
C ALA A 10 11.57 3.45 8.86
N TYR A 11 12.56 3.27 9.73
CA TYR A 11 13.32 2.04 9.81
C TYR A 11 12.58 0.94 10.55
N LEU A 12 11.82 1.27 11.60
CA LEU A 12 10.95 0.26 12.23
C LEU A 12 9.89 -0.21 11.23
N ARG A 13 9.40 0.67 10.34
CA ARG A 13 8.53 0.26 9.23
C ARG A 13 9.27 -0.60 8.20
N GLU A 14 10.48 -0.26 7.81
CA GLU A 14 11.28 -1.07 6.87
C GLU A 14 11.58 -2.46 7.47
N ARG A 15 11.96 -2.53 8.75
CA ARG A 15 12.12 -3.77 9.52
C ARG A 15 10.84 -4.57 9.72
N SER A 16 9.67 -3.96 9.52
CA SER A 16 8.43 -4.71 9.59
C SER A 16 8.38 -5.79 8.52
N HIS A 17 8.91 -5.50 7.32
CA HIS A 17 9.06 -6.44 6.21
C HIS A 17 10.07 -7.53 6.52
N ASP A 18 11.21 -7.21 7.15
CA ASP A 18 12.19 -8.20 7.59
C ASP A 18 11.60 -9.16 8.65
N PHE A 19 10.82 -8.63 9.59
CA PHE A 19 10.15 -9.45 10.61
C PHE A 19 9.04 -10.32 10.04
N GLU A 20 8.31 -9.82 9.04
CA GLU A 20 7.34 -10.61 8.28
C GLU A 20 8.06 -11.73 7.52
N PHE A 21 9.17 -11.41 6.85
CA PHE A 21 9.99 -12.36 6.11
C PHE A 21 10.59 -13.47 7.00
N VAL A 22 11.18 -13.11 8.14
CA VAL A 22 11.70 -14.09 9.12
C VAL A 22 10.55 -14.90 9.72
N GLY A 23 9.43 -14.26 10.06
CA GLY A 23 8.25 -14.92 10.58
C GLY A 23 7.69 -15.97 9.62
N GLU A 24 7.60 -15.63 8.33
CA GLU A 24 7.20 -16.54 7.26
C GLU A 24 8.18 -17.71 7.10
N ARG A 25 9.51 -17.47 7.15
CA ARG A 25 10.51 -18.55 7.09
C ARG A 25 10.42 -19.49 8.29
N LEU A 26 10.21 -18.95 9.49
CA LEU A 26 10.08 -19.74 10.73
C LEU A 26 8.81 -20.60 10.72
N LEU A 27 7.68 -20.02 10.29
CA LEU A 27 6.43 -20.72 10.08
C LEU A 27 6.55 -21.83 9.03
N SER A 28 7.25 -21.57 7.92
CA SER A 28 7.52 -22.58 6.89
C SER A 28 8.37 -23.73 7.42
N ALA A 29 9.42 -23.44 8.18
CA ALA A 29 10.28 -24.47 8.78
C ALA A 29 9.54 -25.32 9.82
N LEU A 30 8.71 -24.70 10.67
CA LEU A 30 7.98 -25.39 11.75
C LEU A 30 6.79 -26.23 11.27
N THR A 31 6.20 -25.89 10.13
CA THR A 31 5.03 -26.61 9.59
C THR A 31 5.42 -27.80 8.71
N GLY A 32 6.72 -28.05 8.50
CA GLY A 32 7.19 -29.08 7.57
C GLY A 32 6.84 -28.80 6.11
N ALA A 33 6.23 -27.65 5.82
CA ALA A 33 6.15 -27.07 4.50
C ALA A 33 7.56 -26.58 4.16
N GLY A 34 8.43 -27.51 3.75
CA GLY A 34 9.79 -27.22 3.33
C GLY A 34 9.81 -25.94 2.49
N SER A 35 10.76 -25.03 2.77
CA SER A 35 10.86 -23.71 2.17
C SER A 35 10.44 -23.72 0.71
N ARG A 36 9.18 -23.35 0.44
CA ARG A 36 8.65 -23.24 -0.91
C ARG A 36 8.07 -21.84 -1.18
N ARG A 37 8.83 -20.80 -0.81
CA ARG A 37 9.41 -19.99 -1.89
C ARG A 37 10.70 -20.70 -2.26
N GLU A 38 10.57 -21.82 -2.98
CA GLU A 38 11.66 -22.22 -3.85
C GLU A 38 11.62 -21.07 -4.83
N LEU A 39 12.59 -20.15 -4.71
CA LEU A 39 12.94 -19.31 -5.84
C LEU A 39 12.95 -20.25 -7.04
N PRO A 40 12.12 -19.99 -8.06
CA PRO A 40 11.86 -20.98 -9.09
C PRO A 40 13.21 -21.47 -9.60
N ARG A 41 13.42 -22.79 -9.65
CA ARG A 41 14.62 -23.32 -10.31
C ARG A 41 14.54 -22.86 -11.76
N LEU A 42 15.31 -21.84 -12.07
CA LEU A 42 15.34 -21.25 -13.39
C LEU A 42 15.99 -22.27 -14.32
N THR A 43 15.19 -22.79 -15.24
CA THR A 43 15.63 -23.79 -16.23
C THR A 43 16.15 -23.15 -17.51
N GLY A 44 16.19 -21.82 -17.55
CA GLY A 44 16.67 -21.01 -18.66
C GLY A 44 16.71 -19.53 -18.27
N GLN A 45 17.10 -18.68 -19.23
CA GLN A 45 17.12 -17.24 -19.08
C GLN A 45 15.70 -16.65 -19.02
N VAL A 46 15.38 -15.85 -18.00
CA VAL A 46 14.04 -15.29 -17.77
C VAL A 46 14.09 -13.81 -17.41
N VAL A 47 12.98 -13.09 -17.67
CA VAL A 47 12.72 -11.77 -17.09
C VAL A 47 11.90 -11.95 -15.81
N LEU A 48 12.39 -11.44 -14.69
CA LEU A 48 11.68 -11.49 -13.41
C LEU A 48 10.70 -10.33 -13.32
N VAL A 49 9.41 -10.64 -13.25
CA VAL A 49 8.36 -9.66 -12.98
C VAL A 49 7.74 -9.95 -11.62
N ALA A 50 7.71 -8.96 -10.75
CA ALA A 50 7.22 -9.11 -9.38
C ALA A 50 6.52 -7.84 -8.89
N HIS A 51 5.77 -7.95 -7.78
CA HIS A 51 5.22 -6.76 -7.13
C HIS A 51 6.37 -5.97 -6.49
N ASP A 52 7.18 -6.69 -5.72
CA ASP A 52 8.42 -6.25 -5.10
C ASP A 52 9.41 -7.42 -5.09
N VAL A 53 10.71 -7.12 -5.01
CA VAL A 53 11.78 -8.11 -4.89
C VAL A 53 12.73 -7.67 -3.80
N SER A 54 13.01 -8.53 -2.83
CA SER A 54 14.00 -8.20 -1.79
C SER A 54 15.45 -8.37 -2.32
N PRO A 55 16.43 -7.62 -1.79
CA PRO A 55 17.84 -7.82 -2.08
C PRO A 55 18.32 -9.28 -1.91
N ALA A 56 17.82 -9.96 -0.87
CA ALA A 56 18.18 -11.35 -0.59
C ALA A 56 17.63 -12.31 -1.65
N ASP A 57 16.42 -12.07 -2.17
CA ASP A 57 15.82 -12.87 -3.22
C ASP A 57 16.60 -12.72 -4.54
N LEU A 58 17.05 -11.51 -4.86
CA LEU A 58 17.89 -11.24 -6.04
C LEU A 58 19.22 -12.00 -5.98
N LEU A 59 19.93 -11.91 -4.85
CA LEU A 59 21.20 -12.59 -4.65
C LEU A 59 21.05 -14.11 -4.70
N ALA A 60 19.94 -14.64 -4.19
CA ALA A 60 19.67 -16.07 -4.18
C ALA A 60 19.23 -16.63 -5.55
N LEU A 61 18.66 -15.80 -6.45
CA LEU A 61 18.34 -16.20 -7.83
C LEU A 61 19.58 -16.28 -8.73
N GLY A 62 20.59 -15.47 -8.44
CA GLY A 62 21.84 -15.42 -9.19
C GLY A 62 21.71 -14.74 -10.57
N ARG A 63 22.79 -14.09 -11.03
CA ARG A 63 22.82 -13.37 -12.32
C ARG A 63 22.63 -14.29 -13.54
N GLU A 64 23.13 -15.53 -13.49
CA GLU A 64 23.22 -16.43 -14.65
C GLU A 64 21.88 -16.71 -15.36
N HIS A 65 20.78 -16.63 -14.63
CA HIS A 65 19.45 -16.98 -15.13
C HIS A 65 18.50 -15.78 -15.33
N LEU A 66 18.89 -14.59 -14.88
CA LEU A 66 18.07 -13.38 -14.93
C LEU A 66 18.51 -12.46 -16.06
N LEU A 67 17.63 -12.22 -17.03
CA LEU A 67 17.85 -11.28 -18.14
C LEU A 67 17.50 -9.85 -17.77
N ALA A 68 16.46 -9.65 -16.96
CA ALA A 68 16.00 -8.34 -16.53
C ALA A 68 15.03 -8.47 -15.35
N ILE A 69 14.78 -7.36 -14.65
CA ILE A 69 13.85 -7.26 -13.53
C ILE A 69 12.84 -6.15 -13.82
N ALA A 70 11.57 -6.38 -13.53
CA ALA A 70 10.57 -5.34 -13.53
C ALA A 70 9.61 -5.46 -12.35
N THR A 71 9.43 -4.38 -11.60
CA THR A 71 8.59 -4.39 -10.38
C THR A 71 7.51 -3.32 -10.40
N GLU A 72 6.38 -3.59 -9.74
CA GLU A 72 5.28 -2.62 -9.61
C GLU A 72 5.57 -1.53 -8.58
N ILE A 73 6.32 -1.87 -7.53
CA ILE A 73 6.77 -0.91 -6.51
C ILE A 73 8.28 -0.83 -6.49
N GLY A 74 8.79 0.28 -5.96
CA GLY A 74 10.22 0.56 -5.89
C GLY A 74 10.56 1.87 -6.60
N THR A 75 11.62 2.51 -6.11
CA THR A 75 12.17 3.75 -6.68
C THR A 75 13.59 3.50 -7.13
N ARG A 76 14.14 4.42 -7.94
CA ARG A 76 15.53 4.37 -8.39
C ARG A 76 16.53 4.24 -7.24
N THR A 77 16.19 4.72 -6.04
CA THR A 77 17.04 4.69 -4.84
C THR A 77 16.73 3.53 -3.89
N SER A 78 15.85 2.60 -4.26
CA SER A 78 15.53 1.43 -3.42
C SER A 78 16.71 0.45 -3.34
N HIS A 79 16.83 -0.28 -2.22
CA HIS A 79 17.85 -1.32 -2.03
C HIS A 79 17.85 -2.37 -3.16
N THR A 80 16.67 -2.71 -3.68
CA THR A 80 16.49 -3.60 -4.85
C THR A 80 17.09 -3.01 -6.12
N ALA A 81 16.93 -1.70 -6.35
CA ALA A 81 17.53 -1.00 -7.49
C ALA A 81 19.06 -1.00 -7.43
N ILE A 82 19.61 -0.79 -6.22
CA ILE A 82 21.06 -0.76 -5.99
C ILE A 82 21.66 -2.15 -6.27
N VAL A 83 21.05 -3.20 -5.72
CA VAL A 83 21.53 -4.58 -5.93
C VAL A 83 21.37 -5.02 -7.38
N ALA A 84 20.26 -4.70 -8.05
CA ALA A 84 20.08 -5.04 -9.47
C ALA A 84 21.18 -4.42 -10.36
N ARG A 85 21.59 -3.18 -10.07
CA ARG A 85 22.68 -2.51 -10.78
C ARG A 85 24.05 -3.12 -10.48
N ALA A 86 24.34 -3.42 -9.21
CA ALA A 86 25.59 -4.08 -8.83
C ALA A 86 25.74 -5.46 -9.49
N LEU A 87 24.62 -6.13 -9.79
CA LEU A 87 24.58 -7.40 -10.54
C LEU A 87 24.50 -7.21 -12.06
N GLU A 88 24.49 -5.98 -12.57
CA GLU A 88 24.37 -5.63 -13.99
C GLU A 88 23.13 -6.25 -14.66
N ILE A 89 22.02 -6.29 -13.93
CA ILE A 89 20.73 -6.79 -14.43
C ILE A 89 19.87 -5.58 -14.81
N PRO A 90 19.45 -5.42 -16.09
CA PRO A 90 18.53 -4.37 -16.50
C PRO A 90 17.26 -4.37 -15.64
N ALA A 91 16.90 -3.22 -15.06
CA ALA A 91 15.77 -3.14 -14.14
C ALA A 91 14.89 -1.90 -14.39
N VAL A 92 13.57 -2.09 -14.37
CA VAL A 92 12.58 -1.00 -14.34
C VAL A 92 11.66 -1.21 -13.15
N LEU A 93 11.75 -0.31 -12.16
CA LEU A 93 10.99 -0.42 -10.91
C LEU A 93 9.91 0.66 -10.85
N GLY A 94 8.83 0.38 -10.13
CA GLY A 94 7.71 1.32 -9.99
C GLY A 94 6.80 1.36 -11.23
N VAL A 95 6.73 0.27 -11.99
CA VAL A 95 5.84 0.15 -13.16
C VAL A 95 4.44 -0.19 -12.68
N GLU A 96 3.64 0.84 -12.43
CA GLU A 96 2.29 0.69 -11.89
C GLU A 96 1.42 -0.24 -12.75
N GLY A 97 0.86 -1.29 -12.12
CA GLY A 97 -0.04 -2.25 -12.77
C GLY A 97 0.63 -3.27 -13.71
N LEU A 98 1.96 -3.42 -13.67
CA LEU A 98 2.70 -4.36 -14.54
C LEU A 98 2.25 -5.82 -14.41
N LEU A 99 2.01 -6.33 -13.19
CA LEU A 99 1.61 -7.73 -12.98
C LEU A 99 0.23 -8.03 -13.57
N GLY A 100 -0.64 -7.02 -13.68
CA GLY A 100 -1.94 -7.15 -14.34
C GLY A 100 -1.84 -7.34 -15.86
N HIS A 101 -0.71 -6.98 -16.46
CA HIS A 101 -0.51 -7.03 -17.91
C HIS A 101 0.34 -8.21 -18.37
N VAL A 102 1.07 -8.87 -17.46
CA VAL A 102 2.05 -9.92 -17.71
C VAL A 102 1.54 -11.29 -17.23
N SER A 103 1.68 -12.33 -18.04
CA SER A 103 1.52 -13.73 -17.63
C SER A 103 2.84 -14.51 -17.70
N SER A 104 3.02 -15.53 -16.87
CA SER A 104 4.21 -16.38 -16.93
C SER A 104 4.34 -17.04 -18.30
N GLY A 105 5.52 -16.90 -18.92
CA GLY A 105 5.80 -17.37 -20.28
C GLY A 105 5.55 -16.32 -21.37
N ASP A 106 5.00 -15.15 -21.04
CA ASP A 106 4.92 -14.04 -21.99
C ASP A 106 6.32 -13.58 -22.41
N ARG A 107 6.44 -13.19 -23.68
CA ARG A 107 7.62 -12.43 -24.15
C ARG A 107 7.51 -11.02 -23.60
N ILE A 108 8.60 -10.53 -23.00
CA ILE A 108 8.68 -9.19 -22.42
C ILE A 108 9.99 -8.57 -22.87
N ILE A 109 9.94 -7.29 -23.23
CA ILE A 109 11.14 -6.46 -23.36
C ILE A 109 11.14 -5.51 -22.17
N VAL A 110 12.22 -5.56 -21.39
CA VAL A 110 12.49 -4.58 -20.34
C VAL A 110 13.60 -3.69 -20.85
N ASP A 111 13.29 -2.42 -21.05
CA ASP A 111 14.23 -1.41 -21.50
C ASP A 111 14.60 -0.53 -20.31
N GLY A 112 15.70 -0.90 -19.65
CA GLY A 112 16.24 -0.18 -18.49
C GLY A 112 16.74 1.22 -18.83
N LEU A 113 17.12 1.49 -20.09
CA LEU A 113 17.60 2.80 -20.55
C LEU A 113 16.44 3.78 -20.67
N ARG A 114 15.33 3.35 -21.29
CA ARG A 114 14.12 4.18 -21.48
C ARG A 114 13.14 4.09 -20.31
N GLY A 115 13.41 3.26 -19.30
CA GLY A 115 12.50 3.01 -18.18
C GLY A 115 11.15 2.44 -18.64
N SER A 116 11.13 1.60 -19.69
CA SER A 116 9.89 1.11 -20.30
C SER A 116 9.82 -0.41 -20.33
N VAL A 117 8.61 -0.95 -20.20
CA VAL A 117 8.35 -2.39 -20.27
C VAL A 117 7.31 -2.66 -21.35
N ILE A 118 7.65 -3.50 -22.32
CA ILE A 118 6.76 -3.89 -23.42
C ILE A 118 6.36 -5.34 -23.23
N VAL A 119 5.06 -5.57 -23.01
CA VAL A 119 4.49 -6.89 -22.76
C VAL A 119 3.88 -7.45 -24.04
N ARG A 120 4.17 -8.72 -24.37
CA ARG A 120 3.77 -9.40 -25.61
C ARG A 120 4.12 -8.55 -26.86
N PRO A 121 5.40 -8.17 -27.03
CA PRO A 121 5.85 -7.42 -28.19
C PRO A 121 5.64 -8.22 -29.48
N GLY A 122 5.24 -7.55 -30.56
CA GLY A 122 5.29 -8.12 -31.91
C GLY A 122 6.72 -8.37 -32.37
N ASP A 123 6.91 -9.20 -33.40
CA ASP A 123 8.25 -9.63 -33.82
C ASP A 123 9.15 -8.47 -34.29
N GLU A 124 8.57 -7.41 -34.85
CA GLU A 124 9.27 -6.17 -35.17
C GLU A 124 9.81 -5.48 -33.91
N ALA A 125 8.97 -5.31 -32.88
CA ALA A 125 9.39 -4.72 -31.61
C ALA A 125 10.44 -5.57 -30.89
N VAL A 126 10.38 -6.90 -31.03
CA VAL A 126 11.43 -7.80 -30.52
C VAL A 126 12.73 -7.65 -31.28
N THR A 127 12.68 -7.58 -32.60
CA THR A 127 13.88 -7.40 -33.43
C THR A 127 14.54 -6.06 -33.11
N THR A 128 13.76 -4.99 -33.00
CA THR A 128 14.26 -3.67 -32.59
C THR A 128 14.77 -3.67 -31.14
N GLY A 129 14.08 -4.33 -30.21
CA GLY A 129 14.52 -4.48 -28.82
C GLY A 129 15.83 -5.26 -28.68
N LEU A 130 15.95 -6.41 -29.33
CA LEU A 130 17.17 -7.21 -29.35
C LEU A 130 18.31 -6.48 -30.07
N GLY A 131 18.03 -5.81 -31.19
CA GLY A 131 19.02 -4.99 -31.89
C GLY A 131 19.56 -3.87 -30.99
N ARG A 132 18.69 -3.19 -30.23
CA ARG A 132 19.09 -2.20 -29.21
C ARG A 132 19.93 -2.83 -28.10
N GLY A 133 19.49 -3.96 -27.54
CA GLY A 133 20.23 -4.68 -26.50
C GLY A 133 21.61 -5.12 -26.96
N GLN A 134 21.72 -5.69 -28.17
CA GLN A 134 23.01 -6.11 -28.76
C GLN A 134 23.93 -4.91 -29.04
N ARG A 135 23.38 -3.79 -29.51
CA ARG A 135 24.15 -2.55 -29.70
C ARG A 135 24.65 -2.02 -28.37
N HIS A 136 23.80 -1.98 -27.34
CA HIS A 136 24.20 -1.57 -26.01
C HIS A 136 25.27 -2.51 -25.43
N GLU A 137 25.08 -3.83 -25.46
CA GLU A 137 26.10 -4.79 -25.02
C GLU A 137 27.41 -4.70 -25.80
N ALA A 138 27.35 -4.44 -27.11
CA ALA A 138 28.53 -4.23 -27.94
C ALA A 138 29.25 -2.92 -27.56
N LEU A 139 28.48 -1.85 -27.30
CA LEU A 139 28.99 -0.58 -26.81
C LEU A 139 29.60 -0.75 -25.41
N THR A 140 28.90 -1.33 -24.45
CA THR A 140 29.43 -1.61 -23.10
C THR A 140 30.71 -2.44 -23.16
N ARG A 141 30.77 -3.51 -23.97
CA ARG A 141 32.01 -4.29 -24.16
C ARG A 141 33.14 -3.46 -24.76
N HIS A 142 32.82 -2.59 -25.71
CA HIS A 142 33.81 -1.68 -26.29
C HIS A 142 34.33 -0.67 -25.25
N LEU A 143 33.43 -0.06 -24.47
CA LEU A 143 33.76 0.88 -23.40
C LEU A 143 34.58 0.22 -22.28
N LEU A 144 34.27 -1.03 -21.94
CA LEU A 144 35.01 -1.81 -20.95
C LEU A 144 36.40 -2.24 -21.45
N HIS A 145 36.58 -2.46 -22.75
CA HIS A 145 37.89 -2.76 -23.32
C HIS A 145 38.87 -1.59 -23.12
N ASP A 146 38.38 -0.35 -23.29
CA ASP A 146 39.18 0.87 -23.15
C ASP A 146 38.99 1.56 -21.78
N VAL A 147 38.51 0.81 -20.78
CA VAL A 147 38.08 1.36 -19.49
C VAL A 147 39.20 2.05 -18.71
N HIS A 148 40.45 1.65 -18.91
CA HIS A 148 41.61 2.28 -18.26
C HIS A 148 42.23 3.42 -19.07
N ARG A 149 41.64 3.79 -20.22
CA ARG A 149 42.04 4.99 -20.96
C ARG A 149 41.84 6.23 -20.09
N GLN A 150 42.78 7.18 -20.19
CA GLN A 150 42.65 8.48 -19.54
C GLN A 150 41.37 9.17 -20.02
N THR A 151 40.56 9.67 -19.09
CA THR A 151 39.36 10.44 -19.43
C THR A 151 39.78 11.82 -19.90
N THR A 152 39.53 12.13 -21.17
CA THR A 152 39.77 13.46 -21.74
C THR A 152 38.57 13.92 -22.53
N LEU A 153 38.35 15.23 -22.58
CA LEU A 153 37.50 15.87 -23.57
C LEU A 153 38.06 15.69 -24.98
N LEU A 154 37.28 16.06 -26.01
CA LEU A 154 37.65 15.93 -27.42
C LEU A 154 38.94 16.68 -27.76
N ASP A 155 39.18 17.81 -27.11
CA ASP A 155 40.36 18.67 -27.26
C ASP A 155 41.53 18.30 -26.31
N GLY A 156 41.39 17.21 -25.56
CA GLY A 156 42.47 16.64 -24.73
C GLY A 156 42.47 17.11 -23.27
N GLU A 157 41.57 17.98 -22.85
CA GLU A 157 41.45 18.40 -21.45
C GLU A 157 41.14 17.19 -20.56
N THR A 158 41.92 16.98 -19.50
CA THR A 158 41.78 15.80 -18.64
C THR A 158 40.70 15.98 -17.58
N ILE A 159 39.86 14.97 -17.42
CA ILE A 159 38.85 14.88 -16.36
C ILE A 159 39.21 13.70 -15.43
N GLU A 160 39.10 13.90 -14.12
CA GLU A 160 39.28 12.84 -13.14
C GLU A 160 37.93 12.18 -12.84
N LEU A 161 37.81 10.88 -13.08
CA LEU A 161 36.61 10.09 -12.76
C LEU A 161 36.90 9.16 -11.59
N LEU A 162 36.24 9.46 -10.47
CA LEU A 162 36.24 8.72 -9.23
C LEU A 162 34.89 7.99 -9.06
N ALA A 163 34.82 7.04 -8.15
CA ALA A 163 33.58 6.33 -7.82
C ALA A 163 32.97 6.74 -6.47
N ASN A 164 31.65 6.68 -6.40
CA ASN A 164 30.85 6.69 -5.18
C ASN A 164 30.55 5.24 -4.79
N ILE A 165 30.84 4.85 -3.55
CA ILE A 165 30.56 3.51 -3.04
C ILE A 165 29.88 3.57 -1.67
N GLU A 166 29.13 2.53 -1.34
CA GLU A 166 28.43 2.32 -0.06
C GLU A 166 28.98 1.11 0.69
N PHE A 167 29.48 0.11 -0.03
CA PHE A 167 30.02 -1.11 0.54
C PHE A 167 31.48 -1.33 0.16
N ALA A 168 32.24 -1.97 1.05
CA ALA A 168 33.66 -2.19 0.82
C ALA A 168 33.98 -3.03 -0.44
N HIS A 169 33.12 -4.02 -0.76
CA HIS A 169 33.31 -4.88 -1.93
C HIS A 169 33.14 -4.15 -3.27
N GLU A 170 32.46 -2.99 -3.29
CA GLU A 170 32.29 -2.17 -4.49
C GLU A 170 33.58 -1.46 -4.90
N ALA A 171 34.57 -1.34 -3.98
CA ALA A 171 35.84 -0.68 -4.29
C ALA A 171 36.59 -1.37 -5.44
N ARG A 172 36.64 -2.70 -5.43
CA ARG A 172 37.26 -3.48 -6.50
C ARG A 172 36.48 -3.37 -7.81
N TYR A 173 35.16 -3.44 -7.73
CA TYR A 173 34.27 -3.26 -8.87
C TYR A 173 34.48 -1.88 -9.54
N ALA A 174 34.63 -0.83 -8.74
CA ALA A 174 34.94 0.52 -9.24
C ALA A 174 36.27 0.59 -9.99
N VAL A 175 37.32 -0.05 -9.47
CA VAL A 175 38.62 -0.12 -10.15
C VAL A 175 38.52 -0.86 -11.48
N GLU A 176 37.80 -1.98 -11.52
CA GLU A 176 37.55 -2.76 -12.74
C GLU A 176 36.76 -1.94 -13.80
N HIS A 177 35.93 -0.99 -13.35
CA HIS A 177 35.21 -0.03 -14.19
C HIS A 177 36.00 1.25 -14.51
N GLY A 178 37.30 1.25 -14.22
CA GLY A 178 38.22 2.34 -14.59
C GLY A 178 38.16 3.57 -13.70
N ALA A 179 37.63 3.45 -12.48
CA ALA A 179 37.71 4.51 -11.49
C ALA A 179 39.18 4.82 -11.13
N GLN A 180 39.51 6.09 -11.07
CA GLN A 180 40.84 6.57 -10.67
C GLN A 180 40.99 6.66 -9.14
N GLY A 181 39.95 6.30 -8.41
CA GLY A 181 39.86 6.32 -6.95
C GLY A 181 38.40 6.39 -6.50
N ILE A 182 38.18 6.55 -5.20
CA ILE A 182 36.86 6.73 -4.60
C ILE A 182 36.72 8.17 -4.12
N GLY A 183 35.79 8.92 -4.71
CA GLY A 183 35.53 10.31 -4.34
C GLY A 183 34.47 10.47 -3.25
N LEU A 184 33.75 9.39 -2.94
CA LEU A 184 32.82 9.32 -1.82
C LEU A 184 32.60 7.87 -1.37
N TYR A 185 33.03 7.55 -0.14
CA TYR A 185 32.53 6.38 0.59
C TYR A 185 31.48 6.79 1.62
N ARG A 186 30.27 6.26 1.46
CA ARG A 186 29.15 6.45 2.38
C ARG A 186 29.27 5.48 3.55
N THR A 187 29.38 6.00 4.77
CA THR A 187 29.67 5.20 5.97
C THR A 187 28.43 4.83 6.78
N GLU A 188 27.25 5.31 6.38
CA GLU A 188 26.00 5.16 7.14
C GLU A 188 25.60 3.70 7.32
N PHE A 189 25.93 2.82 6.36
CA PHE A 189 25.60 1.40 6.46
C PHE A 189 26.25 0.72 7.67
N LEU A 190 27.44 1.18 8.10
CA LEU A 190 28.13 0.65 9.28
C LEU A 190 27.32 0.80 10.58
N TYR A 191 26.34 1.71 10.60
CA TYR A 191 25.51 2.03 11.75
C TYR A 191 24.09 1.46 11.65
N SER A 192 23.83 0.61 10.65
CA SER A 192 22.48 0.07 10.36
C SER A 192 22.04 -1.05 11.32
N ASP A 193 22.96 -1.66 12.10
CA ASP A 193 22.59 -2.63 13.14
C ASP A 193 22.02 -1.89 14.37
N PRO A 194 20.72 -2.02 14.68
CA PRO A 194 20.09 -1.21 15.71
C PRO A 194 20.41 -1.70 17.13
N ARG A 195 21.18 -2.78 17.26
CA ARG A 195 21.52 -3.39 18.54
C ARG A 195 22.79 -2.79 19.15
N SER A 196 23.69 -2.27 18.32
CA SER A 196 25.01 -1.81 18.77
C SER A 196 25.61 -0.80 17.81
N LEU A 197 26.42 0.11 18.35
CA LEU A 197 27.26 1.00 17.54
C LEU A 197 28.53 0.26 17.11
N PRO A 198 29.00 0.47 15.87
CA PRO A 198 30.21 -0.19 15.37
C PRO A 198 31.43 0.30 16.14
N SER A 199 32.22 -0.64 16.64
CA SER A 199 33.46 -0.36 17.36
C SER A 199 34.54 0.21 16.43
N GLU A 200 35.56 0.83 17.02
CA GLU A 200 36.69 1.38 16.25
C GLU A 200 37.38 0.33 15.38
N ASP A 201 37.55 -0.90 15.89
CA ASP A 201 38.24 -1.98 15.18
C ASP A 201 37.37 -2.58 14.06
N GLU A 202 36.05 -2.69 14.25
CA GLU A 202 35.13 -3.10 13.17
C GLU A 202 35.12 -2.09 12.02
N GLN A 203 35.11 -0.79 12.35
CA GLN A 203 35.19 0.27 11.34
C GLN A 203 36.55 0.26 10.63
N LEU A 204 37.64 0.09 11.38
CA LEU A 204 38.99 0.01 10.83
C LEU A 204 39.13 -1.12 9.81
N GLU A 205 38.63 -2.30 10.13
CA GLU A 205 38.70 -3.46 9.22
C GLU A 205 37.99 -3.17 7.89
N GLN A 206 36.80 -2.56 7.95
CA GLN A 206 36.06 -2.15 6.77
C GLN A 206 36.82 -1.09 5.96
N TYR A 207 37.32 -0.04 6.61
CA TYR A 207 38.08 1.01 5.93
C TYR A 207 39.39 0.46 5.30
N ARG A 208 40.11 -0.43 5.98
CA ARG A 208 41.31 -1.08 5.43
C ARG A 208 41.00 -1.89 4.19
N SER A 209 39.95 -2.71 4.23
CA SER A 209 39.56 -3.53 3.07
C SER A 209 39.27 -2.68 1.82
N VAL A 210 38.71 -1.47 2.00
CA VAL A 210 38.53 -0.50 0.89
C VAL A 210 39.87 0.03 0.40
N VAL A 211 40.75 0.48 1.29
CA VAL A 211 42.05 1.07 0.92
C VAL A 211 42.92 0.04 0.19
N GLU A 212 42.95 -1.20 0.68
CA GLU A 212 43.69 -2.31 0.06
C GLU A 212 43.17 -2.62 -1.35
N ALA A 213 41.85 -2.64 -1.54
CA ALA A 213 41.22 -2.90 -2.84
C ALA A 213 41.51 -1.82 -3.90
N LEU A 214 41.95 -0.63 -3.49
CA LEU A 214 42.21 0.49 -4.39
C LEU A 214 43.64 0.51 -4.93
N GLU A 215 44.53 -0.34 -4.42
CA GLU A 215 45.91 -0.51 -4.92
C GLU A 215 46.68 0.83 -5.00
N GLY A 216 46.53 1.66 -3.96
CA GLY A 216 47.19 2.97 -3.86
C GLY A 216 46.43 4.14 -4.46
N ARG A 217 45.28 3.93 -5.11
CA ARG A 217 44.37 5.01 -5.53
C ARG A 217 43.71 5.70 -4.32
N PRO A 218 43.36 6.99 -4.41
CA PRO A 218 42.78 7.73 -3.29
C PRO A 218 41.38 7.26 -2.90
N VAL A 219 41.04 7.39 -1.62
CA VAL A 219 39.68 7.25 -1.09
C VAL A 219 39.29 8.43 -0.22
N VAL A 220 38.09 8.96 -0.45
CA VAL A 220 37.46 9.96 0.40
C VAL A 220 36.39 9.31 1.27
N PHE A 221 36.70 9.12 2.54
CA PHE A 221 35.75 8.67 3.54
C PHE A 221 34.88 9.83 4.03
N ARG A 222 33.56 9.72 3.89
CA ARG A 222 32.63 10.69 4.50
C ARG A 222 32.29 10.26 5.91
N THR A 223 32.44 11.15 6.88
CA THR A 223 31.92 10.88 8.24
C THR A 223 30.41 10.66 8.17
N PHE A 224 29.83 10.01 9.17
CA PHE A 224 28.41 9.63 9.08
C PHE A 224 27.46 10.81 8.80
N ASP A 225 26.53 10.62 7.87
CA ASP A 225 25.43 11.52 7.55
C ASP A 225 24.09 10.84 7.90
N MET A 226 23.82 10.76 9.21
CA MET A 226 22.61 10.16 9.78
C MET A 226 21.84 11.19 10.62
N GLY A 227 20.52 11.03 10.74
CA GLY A 227 19.63 11.92 11.49
C GLY A 227 18.43 11.19 12.10
N ALA A 228 17.47 11.95 12.65
CA ALA A 228 16.28 11.40 13.33
C ALA A 228 15.31 10.62 12.42
N ASP A 229 15.55 10.61 11.10
CA ASP A 229 14.85 9.83 10.09
C ASP A 229 15.40 8.40 9.93
N LYS A 230 16.60 8.13 10.46
CA LYS A 230 17.29 6.85 10.36
C LYS A 230 17.70 6.36 11.77
N PRO A 231 17.71 5.04 12.01
CA PRO A 231 18.23 4.48 13.25
C PRO A 231 19.74 4.70 13.25
N VAL A 232 20.29 5.07 14.41
CA VAL A 232 21.73 5.28 14.56
C VAL A 232 22.24 4.24 15.55
N GLY A 233 22.42 3.01 15.07
CA GLY A 233 22.71 1.88 15.95
C GLY A 233 21.74 1.79 17.14
N SER A 234 22.28 1.73 18.35
CA SER A 234 21.51 1.74 19.61
C SER A 234 21.12 3.13 20.12
N LEU A 235 21.44 4.21 19.41
CA LEU A 235 21.18 5.59 19.83
C LEU A 235 19.72 5.97 19.55
N VAL A 236 18.98 6.33 20.60
CA VAL A 236 17.59 6.81 20.48
C VAL A 236 17.58 8.32 20.29
N LEU A 237 17.26 8.77 19.08
CA LEU A 237 17.10 10.19 18.76
C LEU A 237 15.65 10.63 18.96
N PRO A 238 15.39 11.83 19.52
CA PRO A 238 14.04 12.34 19.63
C PRO A 238 13.44 12.59 18.24
N SER A 239 12.17 12.25 18.07
CA SER A 239 11.44 12.52 16.81
C SER A 239 11.39 14.03 16.54
N GLN A 240 11.58 14.41 15.27
CA GLN A 240 11.59 15.79 14.83
C GLN A 240 10.58 16.00 13.71
N ALA A 241 9.95 17.18 13.68
CA ALA A 241 8.97 17.52 12.64
C ALA A 241 9.60 17.52 11.23
N ASN A 242 10.86 17.94 11.11
CA ASN A 242 11.62 17.99 9.86
C ASN A 242 13.02 17.40 10.06
N PRO A 243 13.18 16.07 9.97
CA PRO A 243 14.48 15.42 10.20
C PRO A 243 15.59 15.94 9.27
N ALA A 244 15.26 16.26 8.02
CA ALA A 244 16.22 16.81 7.06
C ALA A 244 16.83 18.14 7.50
N LEU A 245 16.07 18.99 8.21
CA LEU A 245 16.55 20.28 8.74
C LEU A 245 17.06 20.18 10.19
N GLY A 246 17.12 18.95 10.71
CA GLY A 246 17.21 18.64 12.12
C GLY A 246 18.61 18.36 12.68
N LEU A 247 18.64 17.56 13.75
CA LEU A 247 19.85 17.00 14.34
C LEU A 247 20.34 15.83 13.48
N ARG A 248 21.22 16.12 12.52
CA ARG A 248 21.83 15.13 11.62
C ARG A 248 23.30 15.42 11.34
N ALA A 249 24.02 14.42 10.83
CA ALA A 249 25.37 14.55 10.29
C ALA A 249 26.34 15.25 11.27
N VAL A 250 27.02 16.32 10.83
CA VAL A 250 27.95 17.08 11.68
C VAL A 250 27.31 17.57 12.98
N ARG A 251 26.03 17.94 12.98
CA ARG A 251 25.36 18.42 14.20
C ARG A 251 25.17 17.29 15.21
N LEU A 252 24.81 16.11 14.71
CA LEU A 252 24.77 14.89 15.53
C LEU A 252 26.17 14.54 16.05
N ALA A 253 27.19 14.69 15.20
CA ALA A 253 28.58 14.43 15.55
C ALA A 253 29.12 15.38 16.63
N LEU A 254 28.68 16.64 16.63
CA LEU A 254 29.04 17.63 17.65
C LEU A 254 28.25 17.44 18.96
N GLU A 255 27.00 16.98 18.89
CA GLU A 255 26.19 16.62 20.07
C GLU A 255 26.73 15.34 20.75
N HIS A 256 27.26 14.39 19.96
CA HIS A 256 27.85 13.15 20.45
C HIS A 256 29.30 12.96 19.97
N PRO A 257 30.27 13.74 20.51
CA PRO A 257 31.65 13.76 20.02
C PRO A 257 32.36 12.40 20.00
N GLU A 258 32.05 11.50 20.94
CA GLU A 258 32.69 10.18 21.01
C GLU A 258 32.33 9.26 19.84
N LEU A 259 31.15 9.45 19.21
CA LEU A 259 30.80 8.75 17.97
C LEU A 259 31.72 9.16 16.83
N LEU A 260 31.93 10.47 16.69
CA LEU A 260 32.80 11.03 15.67
C LEU A 260 34.26 10.63 15.92
N LEU A 261 34.74 10.75 17.16
CA LEU A 261 36.12 10.41 17.50
C LEU A 261 36.43 8.93 17.22
N THR A 262 35.49 8.03 17.52
CA THR A 262 35.62 6.59 17.20
C THR A 262 35.78 6.38 15.70
N GLN A 263 34.95 7.05 14.89
CA GLN A 263 35.03 6.97 13.45
C GLN A 263 36.33 7.59 12.89
N LEU A 264 36.72 8.76 13.38
CA LEU A 264 37.94 9.46 12.95
C LEU A 264 39.20 8.65 13.27
N ARG A 265 39.31 8.06 14.47
CA ARG A 265 40.45 7.21 14.83
C ARG A 265 40.56 5.98 13.93
N ALA A 266 39.43 5.34 13.60
CA ALA A 266 39.41 4.22 12.67
C ALA A 266 39.88 4.63 11.25
N MET A 267 39.38 5.75 10.71
CA MET A 267 39.82 6.27 9.41
C MET A 267 41.30 6.68 9.39
N LEU A 268 41.78 7.32 10.47
CA LEU A 268 43.19 7.67 10.64
C LEU A 268 44.07 6.41 10.68
N ARG A 269 43.67 5.36 11.39
CA ARG A 269 44.42 4.09 11.44
C ARG A 269 44.42 3.36 10.09
N ALA A 270 43.35 3.48 9.30
CA ALA A 270 43.27 2.89 7.96
C ALA A 270 44.21 3.59 6.95
N SER A 271 44.56 4.85 7.19
CA SER A 271 45.41 5.65 6.28
C SER A 271 46.85 5.14 6.11
N VAL A 272 47.30 4.17 6.93
CA VAL A 272 48.63 3.55 6.74
C VAL A 272 48.73 2.82 5.41
N GLU A 273 47.63 2.26 4.94
CA GLU A 273 47.60 1.35 3.78
C GLU A 273 47.44 2.08 2.43
N GLY A 274 47.20 3.41 2.42
CA GLY A 274 46.99 4.17 1.17
C GLY A 274 46.58 5.65 1.34
N ASP A 275 46.23 6.33 0.24
CA ASP A 275 45.81 7.75 0.24
C ASP A 275 44.36 7.89 0.73
N VAL A 276 44.22 8.05 2.05
CA VAL A 276 42.94 8.29 2.72
C VAL A 276 42.72 9.79 2.94
N ARG A 277 41.51 10.24 2.62
CA ARG A 277 41.01 11.59 2.86
C ARG A 277 39.69 11.51 3.63
N ILE A 278 39.44 12.47 4.50
CA ILE A 278 38.23 12.48 5.33
C ILE A 278 37.39 13.72 4.99
N MET A 279 36.08 13.54 4.85
CA MET A 279 35.15 14.59 4.47
C MET A 279 33.99 14.70 5.46
N VAL A 280 33.64 15.94 5.81
CA VAL A 280 32.57 16.25 6.76
C VAL A 280 31.30 16.72 6.03
N PRO A 281 30.14 16.06 6.20
CA PRO A 281 28.85 16.47 5.63
C PRO A 281 28.13 17.53 6.46
N MET A 282 27.17 18.22 5.82
CA MET A 282 26.17 19.12 6.41
C MET A 282 26.73 20.30 7.21
N VAL A 283 27.98 20.68 6.96
CA VAL A 283 28.56 21.89 7.54
C VAL A 283 27.73 23.08 7.07
N SER A 284 27.32 23.94 8.01
CA SER A 284 26.51 25.12 7.71
C SER A 284 27.11 26.43 8.20
N SER A 285 28.08 26.35 9.13
CA SER A 285 28.80 27.49 9.70
C SER A 285 30.30 27.20 9.93
N LEU A 286 31.14 28.24 9.90
CA LEU A 286 32.56 28.11 10.26
C LEU A 286 32.77 27.69 11.72
N ARG A 287 31.80 27.97 12.61
CA ARG A 287 31.85 27.50 13.99
C ARG A 287 31.81 25.97 14.05
N GLU A 288 30.86 25.35 13.36
CA GLU A 288 30.76 23.88 13.28
C GLU A 288 32.07 23.30 12.72
N TRP A 289 32.62 23.90 11.65
CA TRP A 289 33.89 23.47 11.06
C TRP A 289 35.06 23.50 12.06
N HIS A 290 35.22 24.60 12.81
CA HIS A 290 36.29 24.71 13.80
C HIS A 290 36.14 23.70 14.94
N GLU A 291 34.92 23.39 15.39
CA GLU A 291 34.70 22.36 16.41
C GLU A 291 35.04 20.96 15.87
N VAL A 292 34.67 20.64 14.63
CA VAL A 292 35.07 19.37 14.00
C VAL A 292 36.58 19.27 13.86
N LYS A 293 37.25 20.36 13.46
CA LYS A 293 38.72 20.38 13.37
C LYS A 293 39.39 20.09 14.71
N LYS A 294 38.87 20.64 15.82
CA LYS A 294 39.36 20.31 17.17
C LYS A 294 39.21 18.82 17.50
N LEU A 295 38.08 18.22 17.13
CA LEU A 295 37.84 16.79 17.34
C LEU A 295 38.75 15.92 16.46
N PHE A 296 39.03 16.36 15.23
CA PHE A 296 40.02 15.73 14.35
C PHE A 296 41.43 15.77 14.94
N ASP A 297 41.90 16.95 15.37
CA ASP A 297 43.21 17.12 16.00
C ASP A 297 43.32 16.28 17.29
N ARG A 298 42.22 16.18 18.06
CA ARG A 298 42.13 15.29 19.23
C ARG A 298 42.25 13.81 18.83
N ALA A 299 41.53 13.36 17.79
CA ALA A 299 41.61 11.97 17.33
C ALA A 299 43.04 11.61 16.87
N VAL A 300 43.72 12.52 16.17
CA VAL A 300 45.13 12.39 15.79
C VAL A 300 46.01 12.20 17.02
N ALA A 301 45.89 13.09 18.01
CA ALA A 301 46.67 12.99 19.25
C ALA A 301 46.40 11.69 20.03
N GLU A 302 45.14 11.22 20.07
CA GLU A 302 44.79 9.97 20.75
C GLU A 302 45.38 8.72 20.06
N VAL A 303 45.40 8.68 18.72
CA VAL A 303 46.03 7.59 17.95
C VAL A 303 47.55 7.58 18.19
N ASP A 304 48.18 8.77 18.17
CA ASP A 304 49.61 8.91 18.40
C ASP A 304 49.99 8.52 19.84
N GLN A 305 49.20 8.92 20.83
CA GLN A 305 49.40 8.58 22.25
C GLN A 305 49.29 7.07 22.49
N LYS A 306 48.35 6.40 21.82
CA LYS A 306 48.20 4.93 21.85
C LYS A 306 49.27 4.19 21.05
N ARG A 307 50.21 4.91 20.41
CA ARG A 307 51.26 4.37 19.51
C ARG A 307 50.68 3.51 18.37
N GLN A 308 49.49 3.87 17.91
CA GLN A 308 48.85 3.23 16.76
C GLN A 308 49.35 3.91 15.47
N SER A 309 49.50 3.14 14.39
CA SER A 309 50.02 3.65 13.12
C SER A 309 48.94 4.43 12.35
N ARG A 310 49.35 5.52 11.68
CA ARG A 310 48.57 6.32 10.73
C ARG A 310 49.51 6.98 9.72
N ALA A 311 48.98 7.46 8.59
CA ALA A 311 49.72 8.35 7.69
C ALA A 311 50.08 9.66 8.40
N ALA A 312 51.21 10.26 8.01
CA ALA A 312 51.70 11.51 8.61
C ALA A 312 50.71 12.67 8.41
N ASN A 313 50.08 12.73 7.24
CA ASN A 313 49.09 13.73 6.89
C ASN A 313 47.86 13.06 6.28
N VAL A 314 46.68 13.32 6.86
CA VAL A 314 45.38 12.85 6.37
C VAL A 314 44.53 14.09 6.07
N PRO A 315 44.25 14.41 4.79
CA PRO A 315 43.51 15.61 4.43
C PRO A 315 42.08 15.60 4.98
N LEU A 316 41.68 16.70 5.61
CA LEU A 316 40.31 16.95 6.06
C LEU A 316 39.62 17.95 5.13
N GLY A 317 38.55 17.51 4.48
CA GLY A 317 37.74 18.28 3.55
C GLY A 317 36.30 18.47 4.02
N MET A 318 35.53 19.25 3.25
CA MET A 318 34.13 19.51 3.55
C MET A 318 33.23 19.21 2.36
N MET A 319 32.02 18.72 2.65
CA MET A 319 30.96 18.66 1.66
C MET A 319 30.23 20.01 1.59
N VAL A 320 30.10 20.56 0.39
CA VAL A 320 29.36 21.78 0.09
C VAL A 320 27.98 21.36 -0.41
N GLU A 321 27.04 21.26 0.52
CA GLU A 321 25.67 20.82 0.26
C GLU A 321 24.61 21.67 0.96
N VAL A 322 25.03 22.60 1.82
CA VAL A 322 24.14 23.57 2.47
C VAL A 322 24.28 24.91 1.75
N PRO A 323 23.19 25.58 1.32
CA PRO A 323 23.25 26.83 0.58
C PRO A 323 24.07 27.93 1.27
N SER A 324 24.07 27.98 2.62
CA SER A 324 24.88 28.95 3.38
C SER A 324 26.38 28.81 3.13
N VAL A 325 26.88 27.59 2.92
CA VAL A 325 28.29 27.34 2.58
C VAL A 325 28.58 27.69 1.13
N ALA A 326 27.67 27.35 0.21
CA ALA A 326 27.81 27.71 -1.20
C ALA A 326 27.87 29.23 -1.40
N LEU A 327 27.04 29.99 -0.68
CA LEU A 327 27.01 31.46 -0.71
C LEU A 327 28.27 32.11 -0.12
N LEU A 328 28.93 31.46 0.85
CA LEU A 328 30.10 31.98 1.57
C LEU A 328 31.38 31.21 1.23
N ILE A 329 31.44 30.58 0.06
CA ILE A 329 32.50 29.63 -0.27
C ILE A 329 33.90 30.26 -0.21
N ASP A 330 34.04 31.56 -0.49
CA ASP A 330 35.27 32.33 -0.36
C ASP A 330 35.82 32.33 1.08
N ARG A 331 34.93 32.22 2.07
CA ARG A 331 35.27 32.14 3.49
C ARG A 331 35.48 30.72 3.97
N PHE A 332 34.85 29.73 3.36
CA PHE A 332 34.98 28.33 3.76
C PHE A 332 36.17 27.62 3.11
N ALA A 333 36.37 27.83 1.80
CA ALA A 333 37.39 27.13 1.03
C ALA A 333 38.81 27.20 1.62
N PRO A 334 39.28 28.34 2.16
CA PRO A 334 40.62 28.40 2.77
C PRO A 334 40.82 27.45 3.96
N HIS A 335 39.74 27.04 4.64
CA HIS A 335 39.82 26.24 5.86
C HIS A 335 39.82 24.71 5.63
N ALA A 336 39.42 24.25 4.46
CA ALA A 336 39.35 22.84 4.10
C ALA A 336 40.48 22.45 3.14
N ALA A 337 41.01 21.23 3.26
CA ALA A 337 42.07 20.75 2.36
C ALA A 337 41.55 20.48 0.94
N PHE A 338 40.29 20.08 0.82
CA PHE A 338 39.55 19.88 -0.42
C PHE A 338 38.05 20.07 -0.16
N LEU A 339 37.28 20.20 -1.24
CA LEU A 339 35.84 20.40 -1.24
C LEU A 339 35.16 19.30 -2.07
N SER A 340 33.94 18.91 -1.68
CA SER A 340 33.10 18.06 -2.51
C SER A 340 31.69 18.60 -2.58
N LEU A 341 31.11 18.75 -3.77
CA LEU A 341 29.79 19.31 -3.96
C LEU A 341 28.73 18.21 -3.91
N GLY A 342 27.85 18.29 -2.90
CA GLY A 342 26.73 17.38 -2.70
C GLY A 342 25.45 17.93 -3.35
N THR A 343 25.29 17.74 -4.66
CA THR A 343 24.17 18.35 -5.42
C THR A 343 22.79 17.92 -4.95
N ASN A 344 22.66 16.71 -4.41
CA ASN A 344 21.37 16.17 -3.97
C ASN A 344 20.77 17.02 -2.83
N ASP A 345 21.56 17.23 -1.78
CA ASP A 345 21.13 18.00 -0.61
C ASP A 345 21.17 19.51 -0.90
N LEU A 346 22.11 19.99 -1.73
CA LEU A 346 22.12 21.37 -2.20
C LEU A 346 20.82 21.73 -2.94
N THR A 347 20.36 20.87 -3.86
CA THR A 347 19.11 21.07 -4.60
C THR A 347 17.92 21.08 -3.65
N GLN A 348 17.84 20.09 -2.75
CA GLN A 348 16.76 19.98 -1.77
C GLN A 348 16.63 21.23 -0.89
N TYR A 349 17.73 21.74 -0.34
CA TYR A 349 17.67 22.91 0.54
C TYR A 349 17.54 24.24 -0.21
N THR A 350 18.04 24.32 -1.45
CA THR A 350 17.89 25.52 -2.29
C THR A 350 16.44 25.68 -2.74
N LEU A 351 15.80 24.59 -3.16
CA LEU A 351 14.42 24.60 -3.66
C LEU A 351 13.38 24.38 -2.57
N ALA A 352 13.81 24.06 -1.34
CA ALA A 352 12.95 23.67 -0.23
C ALA A 352 12.01 22.50 -0.56
N VAL A 353 12.54 21.49 -1.28
CA VAL A 353 11.80 20.33 -1.76
C VAL A 353 12.37 19.04 -1.17
N ASP A 354 11.54 18.26 -0.47
CA ASP A 354 11.90 16.92 -0.02
C ASP A 354 11.82 15.93 -1.18
N ARG A 355 13.00 15.49 -1.68
CA ARG A 355 13.10 14.53 -2.79
C ARG A 355 12.58 13.13 -2.45
N THR A 356 12.42 12.81 -1.17
CA THR A 356 11.83 11.52 -0.74
C THR A 356 10.31 11.52 -0.83
N SER A 357 9.68 12.70 -0.98
CA SER A 357 8.24 12.82 -1.23
C SER A 357 7.91 12.52 -2.69
N PRO A 358 7.09 11.49 -2.99
CA PRO A 358 6.67 11.18 -4.35
C PRO A 358 5.91 12.32 -5.03
N GLN A 359 5.20 13.16 -4.25
CA GLN A 359 4.45 14.29 -4.81
C GLN A 359 5.35 15.45 -5.26
N LEU A 360 6.51 15.62 -4.60
CA LEU A 360 7.40 16.76 -4.80
C LEU A 360 8.66 16.42 -5.58
N ALA A 361 9.00 15.13 -5.76
CA ALA A 361 10.21 14.70 -6.45
C ALA A 361 10.40 15.35 -7.84
N ARG A 362 9.30 15.60 -8.57
CA ARG A 362 9.33 16.30 -9.88
C ARG A 362 9.84 17.75 -9.84
N LEU A 363 9.80 18.40 -8.66
CA LEU A 363 10.25 19.77 -8.46
C LEU A 363 11.74 19.85 -8.12
N ALA A 364 12.39 18.72 -7.81
CA ALA A 364 13.79 18.67 -7.41
C ALA A 364 14.72 18.49 -8.63
N SER A 365 14.73 19.45 -9.55
CA SER A 365 15.65 19.42 -10.70
C SER A 365 17.02 20.02 -10.35
N HIS A 366 18.10 19.32 -10.70
CA HIS A 366 19.46 19.86 -10.59
C HIS A 366 19.83 20.83 -11.73
N PHE A 367 18.97 20.96 -12.74
CA PHE A 367 19.10 21.97 -13.79
C PHE A 367 18.42 23.30 -13.44
N ASP A 368 17.83 23.41 -12.24
CA ASP A 368 17.25 24.66 -11.77
C ASP A 368 18.31 25.79 -11.75
N PRO A 369 18.04 26.96 -12.37
CA PRO A 369 19.02 28.04 -12.45
C PRO A 369 19.56 28.52 -11.09
N ALA A 370 18.77 28.44 -10.01
CA ALA A 370 19.25 28.79 -8.68
C ALA A 370 20.34 27.81 -8.21
N VAL A 371 20.15 26.52 -8.47
CA VAL A 371 21.13 25.47 -8.16
C VAL A 371 22.37 25.64 -9.01
N LEU A 372 22.23 25.86 -10.32
CA LEU A 372 23.36 26.06 -11.24
C LEU A 372 24.21 27.27 -10.86
N ARG A 373 23.59 28.39 -10.43
CA ARG A 373 24.30 29.58 -9.95
C ARG A 373 25.10 29.30 -8.68
N LEU A 374 24.54 28.54 -7.74
CA LEU A 374 25.26 28.13 -6.54
C LEU A 374 26.44 27.22 -6.87
N VAL A 375 26.23 26.23 -7.76
CA VAL A 375 27.29 25.31 -8.22
C VAL A 375 28.42 26.08 -8.89
N HIS A 376 28.10 26.96 -9.84
CA HIS A 376 29.08 27.79 -10.53
C HIS A 376 29.84 28.70 -9.56
N GLY A 377 29.14 29.30 -8.59
CA GLY A 377 29.75 30.08 -7.52
C GLY A 377 30.76 29.28 -6.70
N VAL A 378 30.41 28.03 -6.34
CA VAL A 378 31.32 27.13 -5.61
C VAL A 378 32.54 26.73 -6.45
N ILE A 379 32.37 26.42 -7.73
CA ILE A 379 33.49 26.10 -8.63
C ILE A 379 34.47 27.27 -8.71
N ARG A 380 33.96 28.49 -8.92
CA ARG A 380 34.79 29.69 -8.94
C ARG A 380 35.48 29.95 -7.60
N GLY A 381 34.76 29.82 -6.49
CA GLY A 381 35.30 30.00 -5.15
C GLY A 381 36.41 29.02 -4.80
N ALA A 382 36.23 27.74 -5.16
CA ALA A 382 37.24 26.70 -4.98
C ALA A 382 38.50 26.99 -5.80
N ARG A 383 38.34 27.41 -7.07
CA ARG A 383 39.45 27.77 -7.95
C ARG A 383 40.24 28.97 -7.42
N VAL A 384 39.56 30.02 -6.94
CA VAL A 384 40.21 31.21 -6.35
C VAL A 384 40.99 30.84 -5.08
N ALA A 385 40.48 29.89 -4.28
CA ALA A 385 41.14 29.43 -3.07
C ALA A 385 42.19 28.32 -3.30
N ASP A 386 42.46 27.96 -4.56
CA ASP A 386 43.34 26.84 -4.95
C ASP A 386 43.00 25.53 -4.20
N ARG A 387 41.70 25.23 -4.10
CA ARG A 387 41.19 24.03 -3.45
C ARG A 387 40.67 23.03 -4.46
N PRO A 388 41.09 21.76 -4.39
CA PRO A 388 40.49 20.71 -5.19
C PRO A 388 38.99 20.59 -4.91
N LEU A 389 38.19 20.54 -5.97
CA LEU A 389 36.75 20.39 -5.91
C LEU A 389 36.32 19.15 -6.71
N THR A 390 35.55 18.28 -6.07
CA THR A 390 34.88 17.13 -6.69
C THR A 390 33.37 17.31 -6.61
N VAL A 391 32.59 16.69 -7.49
CA VAL A 391 31.12 16.56 -7.33
C VAL A 391 30.76 15.09 -7.08
N CYS A 392 29.86 14.79 -6.14
CA CYS A 392 29.51 13.41 -5.75
C CYS A 392 28.00 13.11 -5.67
N GLY A 393 27.14 14.04 -6.10
CA GLY A 393 25.70 13.85 -6.18
C GLY A 393 25.23 13.29 -7.54
N ALA A 394 23.92 13.04 -7.69
CA ALA A 394 23.36 12.38 -8.88
C ALA A 394 23.64 13.16 -10.18
N MET A 395 23.73 14.49 -10.09
CA MET A 395 24.13 15.37 -11.20
C MET A 395 25.49 14.99 -11.82
N ALA A 396 26.41 14.40 -11.05
CA ALA A 396 27.71 13.96 -11.54
C ALA A 396 27.62 12.75 -12.48
N SER A 397 26.58 11.92 -12.34
CA SER A 397 26.39 10.69 -13.13
C SER A 397 25.49 10.92 -14.36
N ASP A 398 24.94 12.13 -14.52
CA ASP A 398 24.19 12.53 -15.70
C ASP A 398 25.17 13.07 -16.78
N PRO A 399 25.20 12.49 -18.00
CA PRO A 399 26.11 12.93 -19.06
C PRO A 399 25.93 14.41 -19.46
N LEU A 400 24.69 14.90 -19.59
CA LEU A 400 24.42 16.29 -19.99
C LEU A 400 24.84 17.25 -18.89
N ALA A 401 24.52 16.91 -17.63
CA ALA A 401 24.92 17.73 -16.50
C ALA A 401 26.45 17.71 -16.29
N SER A 402 27.12 16.59 -16.58
CA SER A 402 28.58 16.50 -16.48
C SER A 402 29.31 17.34 -17.51
N ILE A 403 28.80 17.39 -18.74
CA ILE A 403 29.29 18.30 -19.79
C ILE A 403 29.11 19.74 -19.32
N LEU A 404 27.93 20.10 -18.82
CA LEU A 404 27.66 21.43 -18.27
C LEU A 404 28.65 21.79 -17.14
N LEU A 405 28.87 20.88 -16.19
CA LEU A 405 29.80 21.07 -15.07
C LEU A 405 31.26 21.19 -15.53
N ALA A 406 31.66 20.44 -16.55
CA ALA A 406 32.98 20.57 -17.16
C ALA A 406 33.16 21.96 -17.80
N GLY A 407 32.11 22.45 -18.49
CA GLY A 407 32.03 23.81 -19.03
C GLY A 407 32.09 24.89 -17.95
N MET A 408 31.52 24.65 -16.77
CA MET A 408 31.64 25.55 -15.61
C MET A 408 33.05 25.54 -14.98
N GLY A 409 33.95 24.66 -15.43
CA GLY A 409 35.34 24.58 -14.95
C GLY A 409 35.60 23.45 -13.95
N LEU A 410 34.66 22.54 -13.74
CA LEU A 410 34.89 21.36 -12.88
C LEU A 410 35.73 20.31 -13.63
N ARG A 411 36.63 19.64 -12.91
CA ARG A 411 37.53 18.63 -13.48
C ARG A 411 37.51 17.28 -12.76
N ARG A 412 36.84 17.17 -11.62
CA ARG A 412 36.79 15.94 -10.83
C ARG A 412 35.35 15.55 -10.54
N PHE A 413 34.99 14.34 -10.90
CA PHE A 413 33.65 13.80 -10.75
C PHE A 413 33.74 12.50 -9.97
N SER A 414 32.83 12.31 -9.03
CA SER A 414 32.65 11.07 -8.30
C SER A 414 31.26 10.54 -8.61
N VAL A 415 31.19 9.41 -9.30
CA VAL A 415 29.97 8.91 -9.95
C VAL A 415 29.71 7.46 -9.55
N GLU A 416 28.53 6.95 -9.87
CA GLU A 416 28.28 5.52 -9.70
C GLU A 416 29.25 4.69 -10.57
N PRO A 417 29.87 3.59 -10.07
CA PRO A 417 30.88 2.83 -10.81
C PRO A 417 30.46 2.43 -12.22
N ALA A 418 29.21 1.96 -12.37
CA ALA A 418 28.65 1.52 -13.65
C ALA A 418 28.51 2.67 -14.68
N ALA A 419 28.43 3.93 -14.23
CA ALA A 419 28.31 5.09 -15.10
C ALA A 419 29.67 5.58 -15.64
N ILE A 420 30.79 5.14 -15.06
CA ILE A 420 32.14 5.63 -15.44
C ILE A 420 32.46 5.40 -16.92
N PRO A 421 32.26 4.20 -17.51
CA PRO A 421 32.62 3.97 -18.91
C PRO A 421 31.79 4.82 -19.88
N GLU A 422 30.48 4.93 -19.65
CA GLU A 422 29.58 5.74 -20.48
C GLU A 422 29.88 7.23 -20.37
N LEU A 423 30.12 7.71 -19.15
CA LEU A 423 30.44 9.10 -18.91
C LEU A 423 31.80 9.48 -19.52
N LYS A 424 32.77 8.58 -19.47
CA LYS A 424 34.08 8.76 -20.12
C LYS A 424 33.92 8.97 -21.63
N GLU A 425 33.12 8.15 -22.28
CA GLU A 425 32.84 8.28 -23.71
C GLU A 425 32.05 9.55 -24.03
N ALA A 426 31.04 9.89 -23.23
CA ALA A 426 30.25 11.11 -23.40
C ALA A 426 31.13 12.37 -23.34
N LEU A 427 32.01 12.45 -22.35
CA LEU A 427 32.97 13.55 -22.20
C LEU A 427 33.96 13.58 -23.37
N HIS A 428 34.40 12.43 -23.88
CA HIS A 428 35.35 12.35 -24.99
C HIS A 428 34.82 12.92 -26.32
N ARG A 429 33.50 13.02 -26.48
CA ARG A 429 32.84 13.50 -27.70
C ARG A 429 32.59 15.00 -27.74
N VAL A 430 32.91 15.70 -26.65
CA VAL A 430 32.62 17.13 -26.49
C VAL A 430 33.92 17.88 -26.25
N SER A 431 34.08 19.03 -26.91
CA SER A 431 35.21 19.94 -26.64
C SER A 431 34.92 20.86 -25.46
N LEU A 432 35.97 21.32 -24.77
CA LEU A 432 35.82 22.25 -23.65
C LEU A 432 35.12 23.54 -24.10
N ALA A 433 35.45 24.07 -25.27
CA ALA A 433 34.85 25.30 -25.80
C ALA A 433 33.33 25.18 -26.01
N GLU A 434 32.84 24.03 -26.49
CA GLU A 434 31.40 23.77 -26.61
C GLU A 434 30.72 23.68 -25.25
N ALA A 435 31.37 23.01 -24.28
CA ALA A 435 30.86 22.89 -22.92
C ALA A 435 30.81 24.25 -22.20
N GLU A 436 31.83 25.08 -22.35
CA GLU A 436 31.91 26.45 -21.80
C GLU A 436 30.80 27.33 -22.39
N ALA A 437 30.62 27.33 -23.71
CA ALA A 437 29.55 28.09 -24.37
C ALA A 437 28.16 27.67 -23.87
N ALA A 438 27.91 26.35 -23.75
CA ALA A 438 26.65 25.84 -23.21
C ALA A 438 26.44 26.24 -21.74
N ALA A 439 27.50 26.27 -20.93
CA ALA A 439 27.43 26.69 -19.53
C ALA A 439 27.14 28.19 -19.38
N GLU A 440 27.74 29.04 -20.21
CA GLU A 440 27.44 30.47 -20.24
C GLU A 440 25.97 30.74 -20.59
N GLU A 441 25.45 30.08 -21.63
CA GLU A 441 24.05 30.23 -22.03
C GLU A 441 23.09 29.68 -20.96
N ALA A 442 23.37 28.49 -20.39
CA ALA A 442 22.54 27.88 -19.36
C ALA A 442 22.39 28.74 -18.09
N LEU A 443 23.43 29.50 -17.72
CA LEU A 443 23.43 30.37 -16.53
C LEU A 443 22.52 31.62 -16.67
N GLU A 444 22.20 32.00 -17.90
CA GLU A 444 21.30 33.11 -18.24
C GLU A 444 19.83 32.69 -18.31
N LEU A 445 19.54 31.39 -18.40
CA LEU A 445 18.17 30.87 -18.46
C LEU A 445 17.46 30.97 -17.11
N THR A 446 16.12 31.00 -17.16
CA THR A 446 15.26 31.23 -15.99
C THR A 446 14.46 30.00 -15.55
N MET A 447 14.42 28.94 -16.36
CA MET A 447 13.68 27.71 -16.08
C MET A 447 14.57 26.47 -16.26
N ALA A 448 14.34 25.43 -15.46
CA ALA A 448 15.10 24.18 -15.54
C ALA A 448 14.88 23.47 -16.88
N GLU A 449 13.65 23.49 -17.39
CA GLU A 449 13.26 22.85 -18.66
C GLU A 449 13.98 23.48 -19.86
N ASP A 450 14.24 24.79 -19.81
CA ASP A 450 14.96 25.48 -20.87
C ASP A 450 16.43 25.08 -20.89
N VAL A 451 17.06 24.88 -19.71
CA VAL A 451 18.44 24.38 -19.59
C VAL A 451 18.53 22.95 -20.12
N GLU A 452 17.59 22.08 -19.71
CA GLU A 452 17.53 20.71 -20.20
C GLU A 452 17.37 20.67 -21.73
N HIS A 453 16.48 21.48 -22.28
CA HIS A 453 16.26 21.57 -23.72
C HIS A 453 17.49 22.09 -24.46
N LEU A 454 18.17 23.11 -23.93
CA LEU A 454 19.42 23.63 -24.48
C LEU A 454 20.47 22.51 -24.59
N LEU A 455 20.78 21.85 -23.47
CA LEU A 455 21.79 20.79 -23.42
C LEU A 455 21.42 19.60 -24.30
N ALA A 456 20.16 19.19 -24.29
CA ALA A 456 19.67 18.11 -25.13
C ALA A 456 19.82 18.48 -26.62
N SER A 457 19.47 19.71 -27.01
CA SER A 457 19.58 20.14 -28.41
C SER A 457 21.03 20.18 -28.92
N LEU A 458 21.98 20.54 -28.06
CA LEU A 458 23.40 20.65 -28.39
C LEU A 458 24.11 19.30 -28.40
N PHE A 459 23.86 18.46 -27.39
CA PHE A 459 24.69 17.28 -27.13
C PHE A 459 23.98 15.94 -27.34
N ALA A 460 22.67 15.85 -27.13
CA ALA A 460 21.95 14.58 -27.26
C ALA A 460 22.12 13.91 -28.65
N PRO A 461 22.17 14.64 -29.79
CA PRO A 461 22.43 14.01 -31.09
C PRO A 461 23.76 13.24 -31.17
N ARG A 462 24.79 13.69 -30.45
CA ARG A 462 26.13 13.05 -30.42
C ARG A 462 26.25 11.96 -29.35
N LEU A 463 25.32 11.95 -28.40
CA LEU A 463 25.26 11.01 -27.29
C LEU A 463 24.11 10.00 -27.45
N PHE A 464 23.42 10.00 -28.59
CA PHE A 464 22.16 9.28 -28.74
C PHE A 464 22.31 7.75 -28.64
N ASP A 465 23.42 7.21 -29.12
CA ASP A 465 23.82 5.80 -28.94
C ASP A 465 24.05 5.44 -27.46
N LEU A 466 24.63 6.37 -26.68
CA LEU A 466 24.82 6.24 -25.23
C LEU A 466 23.49 6.43 -24.45
N LEU A 467 22.64 7.37 -24.89
CA LEU A 467 21.42 7.79 -24.18
C LEU A 467 20.15 7.02 -24.59
N SER A 468 20.09 6.42 -25.78
CA SER A 468 18.82 5.96 -26.39
C SER A 468 18.93 4.72 -27.29
N GLY A 469 20.13 4.36 -27.77
CA GLY A 469 20.38 3.08 -28.47
C GLY A 469 19.77 2.88 -29.88
N ASP A 470 19.15 3.91 -30.48
CA ASP A 470 18.72 3.97 -31.91
C ASP A 470 19.66 4.97 -32.67
N GLU A 471 19.28 5.90 -33.53
CA GLU A 471 19.44 5.96 -35.00
C GLU A 471 18.22 5.52 -35.81
N ALA A 472 17.08 6.18 -35.54
CA ALA A 472 16.25 6.85 -36.54
C ALA A 472 14.85 7.17 -35.98
N SER A 473 14.47 8.46 -35.96
CA SER A 473 13.18 8.99 -36.44
C SER A 473 12.83 10.34 -35.77
N VAL A 474 13.43 11.44 -36.23
CA VAL A 474 12.79 12.75 -36.12
C VAL A 474 12.96 13.46 -37.45
N LEU A 475 11.89 13.42 -38.27
CA LEU A 475 11.43 14.46 -39.21
C LEU A 475 10.51 13.82 -40.28
N ALA A 476 9.18 13.91 -40.10
CA ALA A 476 8.23 14.14 -41.20
C ALA A 476 6.79 14.41 -40.69
N PRO A 477 6.16 15.53 -41.08
CA PRO A 477 4.72 15.75 -40.96
C PRO A 477 3.98 15.35 -42.26
N ARG A 478 2.75 14.80 -42.17
CA ARG A 478 1.56 15.10 -43.05
C ARG A 478 0.42 14.06 -43.01
N THR A 479 -0.76 14.54 -42.58
CA THR A 479 -2.10 14.53 -43.25
C THR A 479 -2.56 13.40 -44.18
N GLY A 480 -3.81 12.94 -44.02
CA GLY A 480 -4.63 12.36 -45.11
C GLY A 480 -5.92 11.64 -44.68
N ARG A 481 -7.05 11.94 -45.34
CA ARG A 481 -8.46 11.57 -45.03
C ARG A 481 -8.86 10.14 -45.47
N GLY A 482 -9.97 9.63 -44.89
CA GLY A 482 -10.68 8.35 -45.19
C GLY A 482 -11.39 8.26 -46.57
N PRO A 483 -12.43 7.41 -46.82
CA PRO A 483 -13.53 7.02 -45.90
C PRO A 483 -14.11 5.57 -46.05
N GLY A 484 -15.05 5.19 -45.16
CA GLY A 484 -16.27 4.45 -45.56
C GLY A 484 -16.36 2.93 -45.27
N GLY A 485 -17.42 2.52 -44.56
CA GLY A 485 -17.94 1.14 -44.57
C GLY A 485 -18.69 0.72 -43.30
N ARG A 486 -20.03 0.79 -43.32
CA ARG A 486 -20.95 0.22 -42.30
C ARG A 486 -21.33 -1.25 -42.64
N PRO A 487 -21.92 -2.02 -41.70
CA PRO A 487 -21.76 -3.48 -41.58
C PRO A 487 -22.93 -4.30 -42.18
N PRO A 488 -22.84 -5.64 -42.20
CA PRO A 488 -24.03 -6.48 -42.20
C PRO A 488 -24.18 -7.32 -40.92
N LYS A 489 -25.45 -7.42 -40.50
CA LYS A 489 -26.01 -8.42 -39.58
C LYS A 489 -26.07 -9.79 -40.27
N THR A 490 -25.93 -10.88 -39.53
CA THR A 490 -26.97 -11.92 -39.25
C THR A 490 -26.38 -13.27 -38.81
N TRP A 491 -27.19 -13.97 -38.03
CA TRP A 491 -26.99 -15.20 -37.23
C TRP A 491 -26.92 -16.49 -38.09
N PRO A 492 -26.32 -17.59 -37.57
CA PRO A 492 -27.14 -18.81 -37.45
C PRO A 492 -26.99 -19.55 -36.12
N ARG A 493 -28.09 -20.24 -35.77
CA ARG A 493 -28.37 -20.92 -34.50
C ARG A 493 -27.73 -22.31 -34.50
N GLN A 494 -27.59 -22.83 -33.27
CA GLN A 494 -27.65 -24.24 -32.81
C GLN A 494 -26.33 -24.89 -32.39
N ALA A 495 -26.19 -25.11 -31.07
CA ALA A 495 -25.88 -26.40 -30.45
C ALA A 495 -26.16 -26.28 -28.93
N ARG A 496 -27.30 -26.82 -28.46
CA ARG A 496 -27.43 -28.00 -27.57
C ARG A 496 -26.63 -27.92 -26.25
N TRP A 497 -27.35 -27.60 -25.17
CA TRP A 497 -26.90 -27.76 -23.79
C TRP A 497 -27.25 -29.16 -23.27
N CYS A 498 -26.26 -29.83 -22.69
CA CYS A 498 -26.40 -31.11 -21.99
C CYS A 498 -27.11 -30.95 -20.64
N SER A 499 -28.02 -31.87 -20.37
CA SER A 499 -28.72 -32.07 -19.11
C SER A 499 -27.76 -32.60 -18.03
N VAL A 500 -27.76 -31.98 -16.85
CA VAL A 500 -27.12 -32.55 -15.65
C VAL A 500 -28.21 -33.10 -14.73
N ALA A 501 -28.11 -34.40 -14.44
CA ALA A 501 -29.01 -35.17 -13.60
C ALA A 501 -28.89 -34.77 -12.11
N THR A 502 -30.04 -34.65 -11.45
CA THR A 502 -30.15 -34.41 -10.01
C THR A 502 -30.04 -35.74 -9.26
N VAL A 503 -29.00 -35.92 -8.45
CA VAL A 503 -28.85 -37.06 -7.54
C VAL A 503 -29.69 -36.80 -6.29
N SER A 504 -30.67 -37.66 -6.01
CA SER A 504 -31.39 -37.69 -4.75
C SER A 504 -30.61 -38.49 -3.72
N LEU A 505 -30.20 -37.86 -2.62
CA LEU A 505 -29.80 -38.54 -1.39
C LEU A 505 -30.47 -37.80 -0.22
N PHE A 506 -30.86 -38.55 0.82
CA PHE A 506 -31.69 -38.15 1.97
C PHE A 506 -33.20 -38.34 1.84
N GLY A 507 -33.59 -39.60 1.62
CA GLY A 507 -34.81 -40.13 2.23
C GLY A 507 -34.48 -40.77 3.58
N ARG A 508 -35.39 -40.59 4.56
CA ARG A 508 -35.37 -41.10 5.95
C ARG A 508 -34.44 -40.26 6.84
N ILE A 509 -34.97 -39.28 7.55
CA ILE A 509 -35.39 -39.37 8.95
C ILE A 509 -36.60 -38.42 9.15
N PHE A 510 -37.53 -38.80 10.03
CA PHE A 510 -38.76 -38.11 10.49
C PHE A 510 -40.11 -38.61 9.91
N PRO A 511 -41.10 -38.94 10.78
CA PRO A 511 -42.34 -39.62 10.41
C PRO A 511 -43.32 -38.73 9.63
N ARG A 512 -44.06 -39.38 8.72
CA ARG A 512 -45.23 -38.82 8.03
C ARG A 512 -46.42 -38.86 8.99
N ASP A 513 -46.90 -37.69 9.41
CA ASP A 513 -48.29 -37.52 9.81
C ASP A 513 -49.02 -36.67 8.78
N GLY A 514 -50.18 -37.18 8.37
CA GLY A 514 -50.98 -36.66 7.27
C GLY A 514 -51.63 -35.31 7.59
N ALA A 515 -51.42 -34.35 6.70
CA ALA A 515 -52.31 -33.23 6.47
C ALA A 515 -52.23 -32.88 4.97
N GLY A 516 -53.39 -32.64 4.35
CA GLY A 516 -53.57 -32.55 2.90
C GLY A 516 -52.58 -31.63 2.18
N ARG A 517 -52.19 -32.02 0.96
CA ARG A 517 -51.43 -31.18 0.04
C ARG A 517 -52.28 -30.00 -0.41
N GLU A 518 -52.30 -28.93 0.40
CA GLU A 518 -52.74 -27.61 -0.06
C GLU A 518 -51.77 -27.13 -1.15
N GLN A 519 -52.30 -26.78 -2.33
CA GLN A 519 -51.52 -26.15 -3.39
C GLN A 519 -51.08 -24.76 -2.92
N ALA A 520 -49.79 -24.64 -2.57
CA ALA A 520 -49.18 -23.39 -2.15
C ALA A 520 -49.22 -22.37 -3.29
N GLY A 521 -49.81 -21.20 -3.07
CA GLY A 521 -49.82 -20.10 -4.04
C GLY A 521 -48.44 -19.46 -4.26
N GLY A 522 -48.36 -18.57 -5.25
CA GLY A 522 -47.13 -17.87 -5.64
C GLY A 522 -46.56 -16.99 -4.53
N VAL A 523 -45.23 -16.94 -4.43
CA VAL A 523 -44.46 -16.01 -3.58
C VAL A 523 -44.32 -14.66 -4.25
N ASP A 524 -44.03 -13.57 -3.52
CA ASP A 524 -43.75 -12.25 -4.14
C ASP A 524 -42.53 -12.37 -5.09
N PRO A 525 -42.73 -12.30 -6.42
CA PRO A 525 -41.66 -12.52 -7.37
C PRO A 525 -40.67 -11.37 -7.40
N VAL A 526 -41.09 -10.15 -7.03
CA VAL A 526 -40.21 -8.97 -7.02
C VAL A 526 -39.29 -9.03 -5.81
N LEU A 527 -39.81 -9.41 -4.64
CA LEU A 527 -38.97 -9.60 -3.46
C LEU A 527 -37.88 -10.66 -3.71
N ALA A 528 -38.27 -11.80 -4.29
CA ALA A 528 -37.32 -12.85 -4.64
C ALA A 528 -36.31 -12.40 -5.71
N ALA A 529 -36.76 -11.72 -6.77
CA ALA A 529 -35.89 -11.26 -7.85
C ALA A 529 -34.86 -10.23 -7.36
N VAL A 530 -35.27 -9.26 -6.54
CA VAL A 530 -34.37 -8.24 -5.97
C VAL A 530 -33.34 -8.89 -5.05
N THR A 531 -33.73 -9.84 -4.21
CA THR A 531 -32.77 -10.55 -3.35
C THR A 531 -31.77 -11.37 -4.17
N ILE A 532 -32.22 -12.10 -5.20
CA ILE A 532 -31.31 -12.85 -6.08
C ILE A 532 -30.36 -11.91 -6.81
N ALA A 533 -30.84 -10.76 -7.29
CA ALA A 533 -30.02 -9.74 -7.92
C ALA A 533 -28.97 -9.18 -6.97
N LEU A 534 -29.33 -8.87 -5.71
CA LEU A 534 -28.40 -8.41 -4.68
C LEU A 534 -27.35 -9.47 -4.31
N ILE A 535 -27.73 -10.75 -4.21
CA ILE A 535 -26.78 -11.85 -3.96
C ILE A 535 -25.80 -11.99 -5.14
N GLY A 536 -26.30 -11.97 -6.38
CA GLY A 536 -25.47 -12.04 -7.57
C GLY A 536 -24.52 -10.85 -7.68
N PHE A 537 -25.02 -9.64 -7.44
CA PHE A 537 -24.22 -8.43 -7.40
C PHE A 537 -23.16 -8.48 -6.29
N GLY A 538 -23.51 -9.00 -5.11
CA GLY A 538 -22.57 -9.23 -4.01
C GLY A 538 -21.42 -10.18 -4.38
N VAL A 539 -21.67 -11.26 -5.12
CA VAL A 539 -20.61 -12.15 -5.61
C VAL A 539 -19.62 -11.42 -6.51
N VAL A 540 -20.13 -10.57 -7.42
CA VAL A 540 -19.29 -9.76 -8.32
C VAL A 540 -18.49 -8.73 -7.53
N MET A 541 -19.13 -7.98 -6.64
CA MET A 541 -18.46 -6.93 -5.86
C MET A 541 -17.47 -7.48 -4.84
N VAL A 542 -17.75 -8.64 -4.23
CA VAL A 542 -16.78 -9.30 -3.33
C VAL A 542 -15.53 -9.69 -4.10
N TYR A 543 -15.66 -10.21 -5.32
CA TYR A 543 -14.50 -10.48 -6.16
C TYR A 543 -13.74 -9.20 -6.47
N SER A 544 -14.41 -8.14 -6.93
CA SER A 544 -13.78 -6.84 -7.21
C SER A 544 -13.03 -6.28 -5.99
N ALA A 545 -13.68 -6.31 -4.82
CA ALA A 545 -13.15 -5.74 -3.58
C ALA A 545 -12.10 -6.62 -2.86
N SER A 546 -11.88 -7.87 -3.28
CA SER A 546 -10.95 -8.79 -2.62
C SER A 546 -9.93 -9.45 -3.53
N ALA A 547 -10.04 -9.34 -4.85
CA ALA A 547 -9.16 -10.05 -5.78
C ALA A 547 -7.67 -9.78 -5.50
N VAL A 548 -7.31 -8.53 -5.17
CA VAL A 548 -5.93 -8.15 -4.83
C VAL A 548 -5.51 -8.75 -3.49
N GLU A 549 -6.28 -8.52 -2.42
CA GLU A 549 -6.01 -9.04 -1.07
C GLU A 549 -5.96 -10.57 -1.04
N ALA A 550 -6.83 -11.25 -1.81
CA ALA A 550 -6.88 -12.70 -1.96
C ALA A 550 -5.63 -13.25 -2.64
N THR A 551 -5.12 -12.52 -3.64
CA THR A 551 -3.91 -12.88 -4.38
C THR A 551 -2.68 -12.76 -3.47
N VAL A 552 -2.61 -11.71 -2.65
CA VAL A 552 -1.51 -11.49 -1.71
C VAL A 552 -1.57 -12.48 -0.52
N GLY A 553 -2.72 -12.58 0.16
CA GLY A 553 -2.84 -13.33 1.41
C GLY A 553 -3.12 -14.83 1.27
N PHE A 554 -3.83 -15.25 0.22
CA PHE A 554 -4.23 -16.65 0.01
C PHE A 554 -3.64 -17.28 -1.26
N LYS A 555 -2.88 -16.52 -2.06
CA LYS A 555 -2.30 -16.96 -3.35
C LYS A 555 -3.34 -17.48 -4.35
N ASP A 556 -4.60 -17.06 -4.20
CA ASP A 556 -5.71 -17.42 -5.08
C ASP A 556 -6.64 -16.19 -5.21
N PRO A 557 -6.64 -15.46 -6.34
CA PRO A 557 -7.52 -14.31 -6.56
C PRO A 557 -9.00 -14.66 -6.41
N GLN A 558 -9.34 -15.93 -6.61
CA GLN A 558 -10.70 -16.43 -6.53
C GLN A 558 -11.02 -17.00 -5.15
N TYR A 559 -10.14 -16.89 -4.15
CA TYR A 559 -10.36 -17.50 -2.83
C TYR A 559 -11.69 -17.05 -2.21
N PHE A 560 -11.89 -15.73 -2.09
CA PHE A 560 -13.12 -15.16 -1.55
C PHE A 560 -14.30 -15.35 -2.52
N LEU A 561 -14.08 -15.26 -3.82
CA LEU A 561 -15.10 -15.53 -4.85
C LEU A 561 -15.67 -16.95 -4.74
N LYS A 562 -14.82 -17.99 -4.68
CA LYS A 562 -15.22 -19.40 -4.55
C LYS A 562 -16.05 -19.61 -3.29
N ARG A 563 -15.59 -19.06 -2.16
CA ARG A 563 -16.31 -19.15 -0.87
C ARG A 563 -17.64 -18.42 -0.92
N GLN A 564 -17.65 -17.19 -1.43
CA GLN A 564 -18.87 -16.38 -1.56
C GLN A 564 -19.87 -17.03 -2.53
N ALA A 565 -19.40 -17.64 -3.62
CA ALA A 565 -20.25 -18.38 -4.56
C ALA A 565 -20.87 -19.63 -3.92
N ILE A 566 -20.10 -20.39 -3.13
CA ILE A 566 -20.62 -21.53 -2.35
C ILE A 566 -21.68 -21.04 -1.36
N TYR A 567 -21.39 -19.97 -0.61
CA TYR A 567 -22.35 -19.41 0.33
C TYR A 567 -23.58 -18.80 -0.37
N ALA A 568 -23.43 -18.24 -1.57
CA ALA A 568 -24.54 -17.74 -2.38
C ALA A 568 -25.45 -18.88 -2.85
N ALA A 569 -24.87 -19.99 -3.33
CA ALA A 569 -25.64 -21.17 -3.69
C ALA A 569 -26.37 -21.76 -2.48
N LEU A 570 -25.68 -21.88 -1.34
CA LEU A 570 -26.29 -22.34 -0.09
C LEU A 570 -27.35 -21.36 0.41
N ALA A 571 -27.16 -20.05 0.26
CA ALA A 571 -28.13 -19.03 0.61
C ALA A 571 -29.40 -19.14 -0.22
N LEU A 572 -29.30 -19.40 -1.53
CA LEU A 572 -30.48 -19.67 -2.37
C LEU A 572 -31.22 -20.93 -1.93
N VAL A 573 -30.50 -21.99 -1.55
CA VAL A 573 -31.10 -23.22 -1.00
C VAL A 573 -31.80 -22.94 0.33
N VAL A 574 -31.14 -22.23 1.25
CA VAL A 574 -31.70 -21.84 2.54
C VAL A 574 -32.95 -20.98 2.36
N MET A 575 -32.88 -19.94 1.51
CA MET A 575 -34.01 -19.08 1.17
C MET A 575 -35.16 -19.89 0.58
N TRP A 576 -34.88 -20.84 -0.30
CA TRP A 576 -35.90 -21.73 -0.86
C TRP A 576 -36.53 -22.61 0.22
N LEU A 577 -35.73 -23.25 1.07
CA LEU A 577 -36.21 -24.10 2.17
C LEU A 577 -37.05 -23.32 3.18
N THR A 578 -36.56 -22.18 3.67
CA THR A 578 -37.28 -21.34 4.63
C THR A 578 -38.53 -20.70 4.03
N SER A 579 -38.53 -20.41 2.72
CA SER A 579 -39.76 -19.97 2.04
C SER A 579 -40.86 -21.02 2.10
N ARG A 580 -40.52 -22.31 2.07
CA ARG A 580 -41.48 -23.43 2.08
C ARG A 580 -41.92 -23.80 3.50
N PHE A 581 -41.21 -23.31 4.51
CA PHE A 581 -41.52 -23.55 5.91
C PHE A 581 -42.69 -22.68 6.37
N ASP A 582 -43.71 -23.26 7.01
CA ASP A 582 -44.83 -22.49 7.58
C ASP A 582 -44.34 -21.71 8.81
N TYR A 583 -44.23 -20.39 8.67
CA TYR A 583 -43.69 -19.50 9.71
C TYR A 583 -44.50 -19.57 11.01
N ARG A 584 -45.78 -19.97 10.98
CA ARG A 584 -46.61 -20.12 12.19
C ARG A 584 -46.11 -21.20 13.14
N ARG A 585 -45.33 -22.16 12.66
CA ARG A 585 -44.67 -23.13 13.54
C ARG A 585 -43.63 -22.47 14.46
N LEU A 586 -43.07 -21.33 14.07
CA LEU A 586 -42.16 -20.53 14.91
C LEU A 586 -42.91 -19.78 16.02
N GLN A 587 -44.21 -19.47 15.82
CA GLN A 587 -45.05 -18.82 16.82
C GLN A 587 -45.21 -19.67 18.09
N HIS A 588 -44.91 -20.97 18.04
CA HIS A 588 -44.96 -21.81 19.23
C HIS A 588 -43.90 -21.35 20.24
N GLY A 589 -44.33 -20.93 21.44
CA GLY A 589 -43.45 -20.28 22.42
C GLY A 589 -42.19 -21.08 22.74
N VAL A 590 -42.31 -22.40 22.86
CA VAL A 590 -41.18 -23.31 23.08
C VAL A 590 -40.11 -23.15 22.00
N VAL A 591 -40.50 -23.09 20.73
CA VAL A 591 -39.58 -22.97 19.59
C VAL A 591 -38.86 -21.62 19.63
N THR A 592 -39.60 -20.54 19.84
CA THR A 592 -39.04 -19.19 19.91
C THR A 592 -38.09 -19.02 21.11
N TYR A 593 -38.42 -19.54 22.30
CA TYR A 593 -37.52 -19.52 23.46
C TYR A 593 -36.28 -20.41 23.26
N LEU A 594 -36.40 -21.56 22.60
CA LEU A 594 -35.26 -22.42 22.26
C LEU A 594 -34.30 -21.74 21.29
N ILE A 595 -34.81 -21.06 20.25
CA ILE A 595 -33.99 -20.29 19.30
C ILE A 595 -33.27 -19.16 20.05
N TYR A 596 -34.01 -18.37 20.82
CA TYR A 596 -33.44 -17.26 21.58
C TYR A 596 -32.39 -17.74 22.60
N GLY A 597 -32.73 -18.77 23.40
CA GLY A 597 -31.85 -19.36 24.39
C GLY A 597 -30.59 -19.98 23.78
N GLY A 598 -30.74 -20.71 22.67
CA GLY A 598 -29.61 -21.28 21.93
C GLY A 598 -28.63 -20.21 21.44
N VAL A 599 -29.13 -19.12 20.86
CA VAL A 599 -28.28 -18.01 20.41
C VAL A 599 -27.63 -17.27 21.59
N ALA A 600 -28.37 -17.04 22.68
CA ALA A 600 -27.80 -16.45 23.89
C ALA A 600 -26.69 -17.34 24.48
N SER A 601 -26.86 -18.67 24.48
CA SER A 601 -25.83 -19.62 24.90
C SER A 601 -24.62 -19.61 23.97
N MET A 602 -24.80 -19.48 22.65
CA MET A 602 -23.69 -19.33 21.70
C MET A 602 -22.90 -18.04 21.94
N LEU A 603 -23.60 -16.92 22.19
CA LEU A 603 -22.95 -15.65 22.55
C LEU A 603 -22.21 -15.75 23.89
N LEU A 604 -22.79 -16.41 24.88
CA LEU A 604 -22.16 -16.65 26.17
C LEU A 604 -20.90 -17.53 26.02
N ALA A 605 -20.97 -18.59 25.22
CA ALA A 605 -19.82 -19.45 24.93
C ALA A 605 -18.66 -18.65 24.31
N CYS A 606 -18.95 -17.71 23.41
CA CYS A 606 -17.94 -16.81 22.86
C CYS A 606 -17.32 -15.89 23.93
N VAL A 607 -18.12 -15.36 24.85
CA VAL A 607 -17.65 -14.50 25.95
C VAL A 607 -16.77 -15.27 26.95
N VAL A 608 -17.11 -16.54 27.24
CA VAL A 608 -16.38 -17.41 28.17
C VAL A 608 -15.06 -17.94 27.55
N GLY A 609 -14.83 -17.69 26.27
CA GLY A 609 -13.54 -17.99 25.60
C GLY A 609 -13.55 -19.23 24.72
N LEU A 610 -14.71 -19.86 24.49
CA LEU A 610 -14.86 -20.97 23.52
C LEU A 610 -14.91 -20.49 22.06
N GLY A 611 -14.92 -19.16 21.84
CA GLY A 611 -14.91 -18.56 20.50
C GLY A 611 -13.49 -18.41 19.94
N LYS A 612 -13.35 -18.58 18.62
CA LYS A 612 -12.09 -18.31 17.91
C LYS A 612 -11.77 -16.81 17.96
N ARG A 613 -10.60 -16.46 18.47
CA ARG A 613 -10.11 -15.06 18.51
C ARG A 613 -9.53 -14.68 17.16
N VAL A 614 -10.11 -13.69 16.50
CA VAL A 614 -9.60 -13.06 15.28
C VAL A 614 -9.61 -11.54 15.51
N GLY A 615 -8.50 -10.85 15.25
CA GLY A 615 -8.38 -9.40 15.48
C GLY A 615 -8.59 -8.95 16.94
N GLY A 616 -8.30 -9.82 17.92
CA GLY A 616 -8.44 -9.51 19.35
C GLY A 616 -9.85 -9.69 19.94
N ALA A 617 -10.84 -10.16 19.17
CA ALA A 617 -12.19 -10.44 19.66
C ALA A 617 -12.62 -11.90 19.37
N ALA A 618 -13.20 -12.58 20.36
CA ALA A 618 -13.77 -13.91 20.23
C ALA A 618 -15.21 -13.82 19.71
N ARG A 619 -15.39 -13.81 18.38
CA ARG A 619 -16.69 -13.53 17.72
C ARG A 619 -17.26 -14.70 16.93
N TRP A 620 -16.48 -15.75 16.71
CA TRP A 620 -16.81 -16.84 15.80
C TRP A 620 -16.77 -18.19 16.50
N ILE A 621 -17.73 -19.05 16.18
CA ILE A 621 -17.74 -20.47 16.57
C ILE A 621 -17.46 -21.30 15.33
N ALA A 622 -16.36 -22.06 15.34
CA ALA A 622 -16.01 -22.95 14.24
C ALA A 622 -16.77 -24.27 14.39
N VAL A 623 -17.65 -24.58 13.43
CA VAL A 623 -18.35 -25.87 13.33
C VAL A 623 -17.90 -26.55 12.04
N GLY A 624 -16.81 -27.31 12.15
CA GLY A 624 -16.16 -27.94 10.99
C GLY A 624 -15.65 -26.88 9.99
N PRO A 625 -15.96 -26.97 8.68
CA PRO A 625 -15.51 -26.01 7.67
C PRO A 625 -16.28 -24.68 7.70
N VAL A 626 -17.36 -24.57 8.50
CA VAL A 626 -18.22 -23.39 8.56
C VAL A 626 -17.97 -22.61 9.84
N ASN A 627 -17.67 -21.32 9.71
CA ASN A 627 -17.62 -20.41 10.84
C ASN A 627 -19.00 -19.77 11.00
N ILE A 628 -19.56 -19.88 12.21
CA ILE A 628 -20.84 -19.28 12.57
C ILE A 628 -20.59 -18.05 13.42
N GLN A 629 -21.14 -16.90 13.00
CA GLN A 629 -21.15 -15.66 13.77
C GLN A 629 -22.48 -15.56 14.56
N PRO A 630 -22.47 -15.73 15.89
CA PRO A 630 -23.70 -15.73 16.68
C PRO A 630 -24.44 -14.38 16.67
N ALA A 631 -23.72 -13.26 16.46
CA ALA A 631 -24.30 -11.93 16.37
C ALA A 631 -25.31 -11.79 15.22
N GLU A 632 -25.04 -12.42 14.07
CA GLU A 632 -25.96 -12.42 12.92
C GLU A 632 -27.26 -13.16 13.25
N LEU A 633 -27.15 -14.33 13.90
CA LEU A 633 -28.29 -15.11 14.37
C LEU A 633 -29.08 -14.37 15.47
N ALA A 634 -28.41 -13.59 16.32
CA ALA A 634 -29.04 -12.83 17.40
C ALA A 634 -30.03 -11.78 16.88
N LYS A 635 -29.74 -11.14 15.74
CA LYS A 635 -30.65 -10.19 15.08
C LYS A 635 -31.97 -10.85 14.70
N LEU A 636 -31.91 -12.00 14.01
CA LEU A 636 -33.10 -12.72 13.60
C LEU A 636 -33.83 -13.37 14.79
N ALA A 637 -33.10 -13.97 15.73
CA ALA A 637 -33.67 -14.59 16.93
C ALA A 637 -34.42 -13.56 17.80
N LEU A 638 -33.88 -12.35 17.96
CA LEU A 638 -34.54 -11.28 18.68
C LEU A 638 -35.81 -10.83 17.95
N VAL A 639 -35.79 -10.68 16.63
CA VAL A 639 -37.00 -10.35 15.86
C VAL A 639 -38.11 -11.39 16.06
N LEU A 640 -37.77 -12.69 15.95
CA LEU A 640 -38.74 -13.76 16.16
C LEU A 640 -39.30 -13.76 17.59
N TRP A 641 -38.44 -13.54 18.59
CA TRP A 641 -38.84 -13.48 19.99
C TRP A 641 -39.71 -12.26 20.32
N LEU A 642 -39.32 -11.08 19.83
CA LEU A 642 -40.10 -9.86 19.97
C LEU A 642 -41.45 -10.04 19.29
N ALA A 643 -41.51 -10.50 18.04
CA ALA A 643 -42.77 -10.71 17.32
C ALA A 643 -43.70 -11.66 18.06
N TYR A 644 -43.20 -12.78 18.60
CA TYR A 644 -43.98 -13.70 19.42
C TYR A 644 -44.50 -13.05 20.70
N SER A 645 -43.63 -12.36 21.44
CA SER A 645 -44.00 -11.72 22.71
C SER A 645 -44.99 -10.57 22.51
N LEU A 646 -44.85 -9.79 21.43
CA LEU A 646 -45.76 -8.70 21.08
C LEU A 646 -47.12 -9.25 20.64
N ALA A 647 -47.15 -10.22 19.72
CA ALA A 647 -48.39 -10.88 19.30
C ALA A 647 -49.14 -11.54 20.47
N LYS A 648 -48.41 -12.10 21.45
CA LYS A 648 -49.02 -12.70 22.65
C LYS A 648 -49.57 -11.66 23.64
N LYS A 649 -48.96 -10.47 23.74
CA LYS A 649 -49.31 -9.47 24.76
C LYS A 649 -50.36 -8.45 24.30
N GLY A 650 -50.50 -8.21 22.99
CA GLY A 650 -51.48 -7.28 22.43
C GLY A 650 -51.48 -5.93 23.14
N ASP A 651 -52.65 -5.44 23.57
CA ASP A 651 -52.79 -4.14 24.23
C ASP A 651 -52.00 -3.97 25.54
N ARG A 652 -51.57 -5.06 26.20
CA ARG A 652 -50.79 -4.98 27.44
C ARG A 652 -49.38 -4.41 27.22
N ILE A 653 -48.97 -4.18 25.97
CA ILE A 653 -47.71 -3.54 25.58
C ILE A 653 -47.64 -2.07 26.04
N LYS A 654 -48.79 -1.40 26.18
CA LYS A 654 -48.89 0.00 26.63
C LYS A 654 -48.49 0.20 28.10
N THR A 655 -48.40 -0.88 28.89
CA THR A 655 -48.03 -0.86 30.30
C THR A 655 -46.52 -0.99 30.47
N PHE A 656 -45.89 -0.10 31.24
CA PHE A 656 -44.43 -0.06 31.43
C PHE A 656 -43.85 -1.40 31.93
N SER A 657 -44.35 -1.93 33.05
CA SER A 657 -43.74 -3.09 33.72
C SER A 657 -43.94 -4.42 32.99
N VAL A 658 -45.07 -4.60 32.30
CA VAL A 658 -45.45 -5.86 31.63
C VAL A 658 -45.15 -5.83 30.13
N GLY A 659 -45.38 -4.66 29.52
CA GLY A 659 -45.32 -4.43 28.09
C GLY A 659 -43.98 -3.91 27.59
N PHE A 660 -43.26 -3.11 28.37
CA PHE A 660 -42.03 -2.46 27.91
C PHE A 660 -40.76 -3.11 28.50
N VAL A 661 -40.66 -3.21 29.82
CA VAL A 661 -39.45 -3.67 30.53
C VAL A 661 -38.98 -5.07 30.12
N PRO A 662 -39.84 -6.12 30.00
CA PRO A 662 -39.37 -7.46 29.67
C PRO A 662 -38.72 -7.57 28.28
N HIS A 663 -39.19 -6.77 27.32
CA HIS A 663 -38.61 -6.75 25.97
C HIS A 663 -37.24 -6.06 25.98
N LEU A 664 -37.11 -4.97 26.74
CA LEU A 664 -35.83 -4.28 26.92
C LEU A 664 -34.83 -5.16 27.69
N MET A 665 -35.27 -5.93 28.69
CA MET A 665 -34.43 -6.88 29.40
C MET A 665 -33.93 -8.00 28.49
N ALA A 666 -34.79 -8.61 27.68
CA ALA A 666 -34.38 -9.63 26.73
C ALA A 666 -33.37 -9.07 25.70
N ALA A 667 -33.70 -7.95 25.04
CA ALA A 667 -32.75 -7.27 24.16
C ALA A 667 -31.44 -6.92 24.89
N GLY A 668 -31.54 -6.45 26.14
CA GLY A 668 -30.43 -6.12 27.02
C GLY A 668 -29.48 -7.28 27.29
N VAL A 669 -29.99 -8.51 27.48
CA VAL A 669 -29.15 -9.70 27.65
C VAL A 669 -28.26 -9.91 26.42
N LEU A 670 -28.82 -9.87 25.21
CA LEU A 670 -28.05 -10.02 23.97
C LEU A 670 -27.08 -8.85 23.77
N ILE A 671 -27.53 -7.62 24.02
CA ILE A 671 -26.71 -6.41 23.90
C ILE A 671 -25.51 -6.45 24.85
N VAL A 672 -25.69 -6.82 26.12
CA VAL A 672 -24.59 -6.92 27.09
C VAL A 672 -23.58 -7.98 26.67
N LEU A 673 -24.03 -9.14 26.18
CA LEU A 673 -23.14 -10.18 25.67
C LEU A 673 -22.33 -9.70 24.44
N LEU A 674 -22.95 -8.95 23.53
CA LEU A 674 -22.26 -8.36 22.36
C LEU A 674 -21.28 -7.25 22.74
N LEU A 675 -21.62 -6.39 23.70
CA LEU A 675 -20.72 -5.35 24.21
C LEU A 675 -19.48 -5.95 24.91
N ARG A 676 -19.63 -7.14 25.51
CA ARG A 676 -18.51 -7.94 26.05
C ARG A 676 -17.64 -8.56 24.94
N GLN A 677 -18.16 -8.72 23.72
CA GLN A 677 -17.43 -9.18 22.50
C GLN A 677 -16.87 -8.02 21.65
N PRO A 678 -16.56 -6.89 22.29
CA PRO A 678 -16.46 -5.56 21.68
C PRO A 678 -17.23 -5.31 20.36
N ASP A 679 -18.49 -5.72 20.24
CA ASP A 679 -19.32 -5.51 19.03
C ASP A 679 -20.41 -4.46 19.24
N LEU A 680 -20.04 -3.18 19.10
CA LEU A 680 -20.95 -2.04 19.28
C LEU A 680 -21.98 -1.92 18.14
N GLY A 681 -21.58 -2.24 16.90
CA GLY A 681 -22.45 -2.08 15.72
C GLY A 681 -23.69 -2.97 15.82
N SER A 682 -23.49 -4.26 16.13
CA SER A 682 -24.60 -5.20 16.29
C SER A 682 -25.51 -4.82 17.47
N SER A 683 -24.94 -4.31 18.56
CA SER A 683 -25.71 -3.83 19.72
C SER A 683 -26.63 -2.66 19.36
N VAL A 684 -26.15 -1.69 18.56
CA VAL A 684 -26.97 -0.56 18.09
C VAL A 684 -28.11 -1.03 17.20
N VAL A 685 -27.84 -1.98 16.30
CA VAL A 685 -28.89 -2.56 15.43
C VAL A 685 -29.97 -3.27 16.24
N LEU A 686 -29.60 -4.11 17.23
CA LEU A 686 -30.58 -4.78 18.10
C LEU A 686 -31.44 -3.78 18.88
N LEU A 687 -30.82 -2.70 19.37
CA LEU A 687 -31.52 -1.65 20.09
C LEU A 687 -32.54 -0.94 19.19
N LEU A 688 -32.15 -0.51 17.99
CA LEU A 688 -33.02 0.18 17.04
C LEU A 688 -34.16 -0.72 16.55
N ILE A 689 -33.92 -2.02 16.34
CA ILE A 689 -34.96 -2.99 15.98
C ILE A 689 -35.95 -3.18 17.13
N THR A 690 -35.45 -3.30 18.36
CA THR A 690 -36.29 -3.44 19.55
C THR A 690 -37.21 -2.22 19.69
N PHE A 691 -36.68 -1.02 19.50
CA PHE A 691 -37.48 0.20 19.51
C PHE A 691 -38.48 0.27 18.36
N SER A 692 -38.08 -0.10 17.14
CA SER A 692 -38.97 -0.08 15.97
C SER A 692 -40.16 -1.03 16.14
N LEU A 693 -39.94 -2.24 16.65
CA LEU A 693 -41.00 -3.21 16.92
C LEU A 693 -41.90 -2.80 18.09
N LEU A 694 -41.33 -2.27 19.18
CA LEU A 694 -42.11 -1.75 20.30
C LEU A 694 -42.97 -0.56 19.89
N PHE A 695 -42.42 0.35 19.08
CA PHE A 695 -43.16 1.48 18.51
C PHE A 695 -44.30 1.00 17.60
N SER A 696 -44.03 0.06 16.69
CA SER A 696 -45.04 -0.55 15.83
C SER A 696 -46.14 -1.28 16.61
N ALA A 697 -45.84 -1.78 17.81
CA ALA A 697 -46.80 -2.43 18.68
C ALA A 697 -47.53 -1.46 19.65
N GLY A 698 -47.31 -0.15 19.51
CA GLY A 698 -48.02 0.89 20.26
C GLY A 698 -47.43 1.22 21.64
N ALA A 699 -46.14 0.98 21.87
CA ALA A 699 -45.47 1.46 23.08
C ALA A 699 -45.47 3.00 23.15
N LYS A 700 -45.63 3.56 24.36
CA LYS A 700 -45.68 5.02 24.55
C LYS A 700 -44.34 5.66 24.17
N LEU A 701 -44.40 6.74 23.39
CA LEU A 701 -43.22 7.48 22.92
C LEU A 701 -42.31 7.93 24.08
N GLY A 702 -42.88 8.35 25.21
CA GLY A 702 -42.11 8.73 26.39
C GLY A 702 -41.23 7.60 26.97
N TYR A 703 -41.67 6.35 26.90
CA TYR A 703 -40.87 5.20 27.35
C TYR A 703 -39.71 4.92 26.38
N LEU A 704 -39.96 5.06 25.08
CA LEU A 704 -38.95 4.92 24.03
C LEU A 704 -37.88 6.01 24.14
N LEU A 705 -38.28 7.27 24.34
CA LEU A 705 -37.37 8.40 24.53
C LEU A 705 -36.51 8.24 25.80
N GLY A 706 -37.13 7.88 26.93
CA GLY A 706 -36.40 7.65 28.18
C GLY A 706 -35.38 6.52 28.08
N ALA A 707 -35.74 5.40 27.44
CA ALA A 707 -34.81 4.30 27.21
C ALA A 707 -33.68 4.67 26.23
N THR A 708 -33.96 5.49 25.22
CA THR A 708 -32.94 5.98 24.26
C THR A 708 -31.94 6.91 24.95
N LEU A 709 -32.41 7.83 25.81
CA LEU A 709 -31.54 8.70 26.61
C LEU A 709 -30.65 7.90 27.57
N LEU A 710 -31.22 6.90 28.26
CA LEU A 710 -30.47 5.99 29.12
C LEU A 710 -29.41 5.18 28.35
N ALA A 711 -29.79 4.62 27.21
CA ALA A 711 -28.86 3.87 26.36
C ALA A 711 -27.75 4.77 25.81
N GLY A 712 -28.09 5.98 25.36
CA GLY A 712 -27.14 6.99 24.87
C GLY A 712 -26.15 7.43 25.96
N GLY A 713 -26.65 7.73 27.17
CA GLY A 713 -25.80 8.03 28.33
C GLY A 713 -24.89 6.87 28.71
N GLY A 714 -25.39 5.63 28.68
CA GLY A 714 -24.60 4.42 28.93
C GLY A 714 -23.48 4.23 27.89
N VAL A 715 -23.76 4.45 26.61
CA VAL A 715 -22.76 4.40 25.54
C VAL A 715 -21.72 5.51 25.71
N ALA A 716 -22.14 6.75 26.03
CA ALA A 716 -21.23 7.86 26.27
C ALA A 716 -20.26 7.57 27.43
N LEU A 717 -20.76 7.02 28.55
CA LEU A 717 -19.95 6.60 29.68
C LEU A 717 -18.98 5.46 29.30
N LEU A 718 -19.43 4.48 28.52
CA LEU A 718 -18.58 3.39 28.03
C LEU A 718 -17.49 3.88 27.06
N ILE A 719 -17.72 4.95 26.31
CA ILE A 719 -16.73 5.59 25.44
C ILE A 719 -15.72 6.38 26.28
N ALA A 720 -16.20 7.21 27.21
CA ALA A 720 -15.36 8.03 28.09
C ALA A 720 -14.44 7.19 29.00
N GLY A 721 -14.89 6.00 29.42
CA GLY A 721 -14.14 5.13 30.34
C GLY A 721 -12.89 4.44 29.75
N LYS A 722 -12.58 4.56 28.45
CA LYS A 722 -11.37 3.98 27.86
C LYS A 722 -10.69 4.95 26.91
N ALA A 723 -9.43 5.31 27.19
CA ALA A 723 -8.62 6.23 26.39
C ALA A 723 -8.62 5.90 24.87
N TYR A 724 -8.54 4.61 24.51
CA TYR A 724 -8.60 4.16 23.12
C TYR A 724 -9.92 4.51 22.39
N ARG A 725 -11.07 4.43 23.08
CA ARG A 725 -12.38 4.73 22.48
C ARG A 725 -12.55 6.24 22.27
N LEU A 726 -12.04 7.04 23.20
CA LEU A 726 -12.03 8.49 23.10
C LEU A 726 -11.09 8.98 21.98
N ALA A 727 -9.88 8.40 21.88
CA ALA A 727 -8.94 8.70 20.80
C ALA A 727 -9.54 8.43 19.41
N ARG A 728 -10.32 7.36 19.26
CA ARG A 728 -11.03 7.05 18.01
C ARG A 728 -12.14 8.06 17.68
N LEU A 729 -12.85 8.58 18.68
CA LEU A 729 -13.85 9.62 18.49
C LEU A 729 -13.20 10.96 18.12
N MET A 730 -12.11 11.32 18.78
CA MET A 730 -11.34 12.53 18.45
C MET A 730 -10.73 12.47 17.05
N ALA A 731 -10.13 11.33 16.68
CA ALA A 731 -9.61 11.10 15.34
C ALA A 731 -10.70 11.11 14.25
N PHE A 732 -11.95 10.76 14.60
CA PHE A 732 -13.09 10.88 13.68
C PHE A 732 -13.53 12.34 13.49
N ILE A 733 -13.52 13.15 14.55
CA ILE A 733 -13.87 14.58 14.47
C ILE A 733 -12.80 15.36 13.71
N ASP A 734 -11.52 15.01 13.89
CA ASP A 734 -10.38 15.62 13.23
C ASP A 734 -9.66 14.62 12.31
N MET A 735 -10.38 14.18 11.27
CA MET A 735 -9.88 13.20 10.30
C MET A 735 -8.63 13.68 9.56
N ASP A 736 -8.47 14.99 9.35
CA ASP A 736 -7.40 15.56 8.53
C ASP A 736 -6.02 15.47 9.19
N ASN A 737 -5.96 15.67 10.51
CA ASN A 737 -4.71 15.51 11.26
C ASN A 737 -4.39 14.04 11.57
N HIS A 738 -5.36 13.12 11.44
CA HIS A 738 -5.20 11.70 11.75
C HIS A 738 -5.25 10.79 10.51
N ARG A 739 -5.07 11.35 9.30
CA ARG A 739 -5.15 10.64 8.00
C ARG A 739 -4.22 9.44 7.89
N ARG A 740 -3.11 9.44 8.64
CA ARG A 740 -2.07 8.38 8.62
C ARG A 740 -2.17 7.40 9.80
N ASP A 741 -3.12 7.62 10.72
CA ASP A 741 -3.20 6.91 12.00
C ASP A 741 -4.59 6.25 12.20
N VAL A 742 -5.30 6.59 13.29
CA VAL A 742 -6.58 5.97 13.71
C VAL A 742 -7.73 6.27 12.73
N ALA A 743 -7.64 7.35 11.95
CA ALA A 743 -8.66 7.76 10.98
C ALA A 743 -8.38 7.32 9.54
N TYR A 744 -7.31 6.55 9.31
CA TYR A 744 -6.92 6.09 7.97
C TYR A 744 -8.06 5.34 7.24
N GLN A 745 -8.67 4.33 7.87
CA GLN A 745 -9.73 3.54 7.21
C GLN A 745 -10.97 4.36 6.83
N PRO A 746 -11.58 5.17 7.74
CA PRO A 746 -12.67 6.08 7.37
C PRO A 746 -12.28 7.08 6.27
N PHE A 747 -11.07 7.63 6.32
CA PHE A 747 -10.60 8.59 5.33
C PHE A 747 -10.49 7.97 3.94
N GLN A 748 -9.87 6.79 3.82
CA GLN A 748 -9.78 6.09 2.54
C GLN A 748 -11.16 5.68 2.01
N SER A 749 -12.10 5.35 2.90
CA SER A 749 -13.48 5.04 2.52
C SER A 749 -14.20 6.26 1.91
N VAL A 750 -14.10 7.44 2.52
CA VAL A 750 -14.69 8.68 1.97
C VAL A 750 -14.03 9.07 0.65
N MET A 751 -12.71 8.93 0.54
CA MET A 751 -11.98 9.16 -0.71
C MET A 751 -12.47 8.24 -1.84
N SER A 752 -12.86 6.99 -1.55
CA SER A 752 -13.45 6.06 -2.54
C SER A 752 -14.73 6.63 -3.17
N PHE A 753 -15.60 7.23 -2.35
CA PHE A 753 -16.81 7.89 -2.86
C PHE A 753 -16.49 9.14 -3.67
N GLY A 754 -15.44 9.87 -3.29
CA GLY A 754 -14.97 11.05 -4.02
C GLY A 754 -14.38 10.72 -5.40
N SER A 755 -13.55 9.66 -5.50
CA SER A 755 -12.89 9.26 -6.74
C SER A 755 -13.84 8.69 -7.78
N GLY A 756 -14.96 8.09 -7.36
CA GLY A 756 -15.94 7.50 -8.28
C GLY A 756 -16.75 8.49 -9.13
N GLY A 757 -16.82 9.77 -8.74
CA GLY A 757 -17.56 10.79 -9.49
C GLY A 757 -19.01 10.41 -9.83
N TRP A 758 -19.53 10.85 -10.98
CA TRP A 758 -20.92 10.59 -11.38
C TRP A 758 -21.15 9.15 -11.89
N SER A 759 -20.25 8.63 -12.73
CA SER A 759 -20.43 7.36 -13.47
C SER A 759 -19.56 6.20 -13.00
N GLY A 760 -18.62 6.43 -12.07
CA GLY A 760 -17.66 5.44 -11.61
C GLY A 760 -16.45 5.31 -12.53
N LEU A 761 -15.39 4.67 -12.01
CA LEU A 761 -14.17 4.33 -12.74
C LEU A 761 -14.33 3.07 -13.63
N GLY A 762 -15.37 2.28 -13.39
CA GLY A 762 -15.64 0.97 -14.00
C GLY A 762 -15.37 -0.18 -13.03
N LEU A 763 -16.10 -1.29 -13.21
CA LEU A 763 -15.96 -2.51 -12.39
C LEU A 763 -14.52 -3.03 -12.44
N GLY A 764 -13.95 -3.31 -11.26
CA GLY A 764 -12.57 -3.80 -11.12
C GLY A 764 -11.49 -2.77 -11.42
N ARG A 765 -11.84 -1.49 -11.58
CA ARG A 765 -10.90 -0.38 -11.82
C ARG A 765 -10.75 0.57 -10.62
N GLY A 766 -11.39 0.26 -9.49
CA GLY A 766 -11.23 1.02 -8.26
C GLY A 766 -9.81 0.83 -7.71
N LEU A 767 -9.11 1.93 -7.46
CA LEU A 767 -7.74 1.91 -6.93
C LEU A 767 -7.74 1.92 -5.40
N GLN A 768 -8.82 2.43 -4.80
CA GLN A 768 -8.92 2.59 -3.36
C GLN A 768 -9.02 1.25 -2.62
N VAL A 769 -9.37 0.17 -3.32
CA VAL A 769 -9.29 -1.22 -2.82
C VAL A 769 -7.89 -1.61 -2.35
N LEU A 770 -6.84 -0.99 -2.91
CA LEU A 770 -5.44 -1.22 -2.52
C LEU A 770 -5.08 -0.58 -1.17
N TYR A 771 -5.80 0.49 -0.81
CA TYR A 771 -5.53 1.30 0.37
C TYR A 771 -6.51 1.01 1.51
N LEU A 772 -7.67 0.43 1.22
CA LEU A 772 -8.75 0.17 2.17
C LEU A 772 -8.67 -1.27 2.71
N PRO A 773 -8.20 -1.50 3.95
CA PRO A 773 -8.09 -2.83 4.51
C PRO A 773 -9.48 -3.46 4.69
N GLU A 774 -9.61 -4.76 4.40
CA GLU A 774 -10.87 -5.52 4.58
C GLU A 774 -12.06 -4.91 3.81
N ALA A 775 -11.79 -4.27 2.65
CA ALA A 775 -12.80 -3.59 1.82
C ALA A 775 -13.98 -4.50 1.42
N HIS A 776 -13.73 -5.80 1.26
CA HIS A 776 -14.72 -6.79 0.87
C HIS A 776 -15.73 -7.14 1.97
N THR A 777 -15.51 -6.71 3.22
CA THR A 777 -16.43 -6.89 4.34
C THR A 777 -17.19 -5.59 4.65
N ASP A 778 -16.64 -4.76 5.51
CA ASP A 778 -17.31 -3.63 6.15
C ASP A 778 -17.46 -2.40 5.24
N PHE A 779 -16.57 -2.26 4.25
CA PHE A 779 -16.49 -1.08 3.38
C PHE A 779 -16.82 -1.38 1.91
N ILE A 780 -17.55 -2.46 1.63
CA ILE A 780 -17.86 -2.83 0.23
C ILE A 780 -18.65 -1.74 -0.50
N ALA A 781 -19.45 -0.95 0.22
CA ALA A 781 -20.16 0.19 -0.32
C ALA A 781 -19.23 1.30 -0.84
N ALA A 782 -18.05 1.47 -0.23
CA ALA A 782 -17.04 2.43 -0.69
C ALA A 782 -16.48 2.03 -2.06
N ILE A 783 -16.22 0.73 -2.26
CA ILE A 783 -15.79 0.17 -3.55
C ILE A 783 -16.89 0.29 -4.60
N VAL A 784 -18.15 0.04 -4.24
CA VAL A 784 -19.29 0.30 -5.15
C VAL A 784 -19.35 1.78 -5.55
N GLY A 785 -19.11 2.68 -4.59
CA GLY A 785 -19.05 4.12 -4.80
C GLY A 785 -17.95 4.55 -5.76
N GLU A 786 -16.77 3.94 -5.67
CA GLU A 786 -15.65 4.21 -6.56
C GLU A 786 -15.85 3.63 -7.96
N GLU A 787 -16.24 2.35 -8.06
CA GLU A 787 -16.31 1.64 -9.33
C GLU A 787 -17.53 2.01 -10.18
N LEU A 788 -18.68 2.25 -9.53
CA LEU A 788 -19.94 2.53 -10.22
C LEU A 788 -20.43 3.98 -10.03
N GLY A 789 -19.71 4.78 -9.22
CA GLY A 789 -20.01 6.19 -9.01
C GLY A 789 -21.34 6.44 -8.31
N PHE A 790 -21.76 7.70 -8.36
CA PHE A 790 -23.04 8.15 -7.80
C PHE A 790 -24.25 7.39 -8.36
N VAL A 791 -24.26 7.10 -9.67
CA VAL A 791 -25.35 6.36 -10.33
C VAL A 791 -25.45 4.93 -9.78
N GLY A 792 -24.32 4.23 -9.64
CA GLY A 792 -24.27 2.90 -9.04
C GLY A 792 -24.77 2.88 -7.60
N MET A 793 -24.36 3.86 -6.80
CA MET A 793 -24.84 3.99 -5.42
C MET A 793 -26.34 4.27 -5.35
N CYS A 794 -26.88 5.11 -6.22
CA CYS A 794 -28.32 5.35 -6.30
C CYS A 794 -29.09 4.07 -6.68
N ALA A 795 -28.56 3.28 -7.62
CA ALA A 795 -29.16 2.00 -7.99
C ALA A 795 -29.12 0.99 -6.83
N LEU A 796 -28.01 0.92 -6.09
CA LEU A 796 -27.87 0.05 -4.92
C LEU A 796 -28.86 0.44 -3.81
N VAL A 797 -28.93 1.73 -3.47
CA VAL A 797 -29.89 2.26 -2.49
C VAL A 797 -31.32 2.00 -2.95
N GLY A 798 -31.62 2.21 -4.24
CA GLY A 798 -32.91 1.90 -4.84
C GLY A 798 -33.30 0.43 -4.70
N ALA A 799 -32.37 -0.50 -4.90
CA ALA A 799 -32.61 -1.94 -4.71
C ALA A 799 -32.94 -2.28 -3.25
N TYR A 800 -32.24 -1.71 -2.27
CA TYR A 800 -32.57 -1.90 -0.85
C TYR A 800 -33.88 -1.26 -0.45
N LEU A 801 -34.19 -0.06 -0.96
CA LEU A 801 -35.50 0.58 -0.73
C LEU A 801 -36.63 -0.27 -1.30
N LEU A 802 -36.42 -0.89 -2.46
CA LEU A 802 -37.38 -1.83 -3.04
C LEU A 802 -37.54 -3.10 -2.18
N LEU A 803 -36.44 -3.67 -1.68
CA LEU A 803 -36.46 -4.80 -0.74
C LEU A 803 -37.26 -4.47 0.53
N VAL A 804 -36.94 -3.35 1.19
CA VAL A 804 -37.59 -2.91 2.43
C VAL A 804 -39.05 -2.57 2.20
N SER A 805 -39.38 -1.83 1.13
CA SER A 805 -40.78 -1.47 0.81
C SER A 805 -41.64 -2.70 0.52
N ARG A 806 -41.12 -3.71 -0.18
CA ARG A 806 -41.81 -4.98 -0.40
C ARG A 806 -41.97 -5.78 0.89
N GLY A 807 -40.96 -5.77 1.76
CA GLY A 807 -41.06 -6.38 3.08
C GLY A 807 -42.12 -5.71 3.97
N ILE A 808 -42.16 -4.37 4.01
CA ILE A 808 -43.21 -3.61 4.72
C ILE A 808 -44.58 -3.89 4.13
N ARG A 809 -44.70 -3.95 2.80
CA ARG A 809 -45.95 -4.34 2.14
C ARG A 809 -46.39 -5.75 2.54
N THR A 810 -45.45 -6.67 2.71
CA THR A 810 -45.71 -8.04 3.18
C THR A 810 -46.20 -8.03 4.63
N ALA A 811 -45.62 -7.17 5.49
CA ALA A 811 -46.08 -6.99 6.87
C ALA A 811 -47.51 -6.45 6.96
N LEU A 812 -47.82 -5.43 6.15
CA LEU A 812 -49.17 -4.86 6.08
C LEU A 812 -50.22 -5.81 5.49
N GLN A 813 -49.79 -6.81 4.72
CA GLN A 813 -50.65 -7.80 4.08
C GLN A 813 -50.63 -9.17 4.80
N ALA A 814 -49.91 -9.29 5.91
CA ALA A 814 -49.82 -10.54 6.67
C ALA A 814 -51.19 -10.90 7.26
N GLN A 815 -51.49 -12.19 7.33
CA GLN A 815 -52.79 -12.70 7.78
C GLN A 815 -52.94 -12.72 9.31
N ASP A 816 -51.83 -12.60 10.04
CA ASP A 816 -51.76 -12.68 11.50
C ASP A 816 -50.74 -11.67 12.07
N ASP A 817 -50.99 -11.24 13.31
CA ASP A 817 -50.14 -10.24 14.00
C ASP A 817 -48.69 -10.71 14.13
N TYR A 818 -48.47 -12.00 14.36
CA TYR A 818 -47.12 -12.56 14.43
C TYR A 818 -46.40 -12.44 13.09
N GLY A 819 -47.03 -12.86 11.99
CA GLY A 819 -46.51 -12.67 10.64
C GLY A 819 -46.25 -11.20 10.30
N SER A 820 -47.13 -10.29 10.72
CA SER A 820 -46.95 -8.85 10.53
C SER A 820 -45.72 -8.32 11.26
N TYR A 821 -45.57 -8.63 12.56
CA TYR A 821 -44.39 -8.20 13.33
C TYR A 821 -43.09 -8.84 12.86
N VAL A 822 -43.10 -10.12 12.46
CA VAL A 822 -41.90 -10.76 11.88
C VAL A 822 -41.51 -10.07 10.59
N ALA A 823 -42.47 -9.84 9.68
CA ALA A 823 -42.18 -9.20 8.40
C ALA A 823 -41.71 -7.74 8.57
N PHE A 824 -42.35 -6.98 9.45
CA PHE A 824 -41.93 -5.61 9.77
C PHE A 824 -40.55 -5.58 10.41
N GLY A 825 -40.29 -6.49 11.36
CA GLY A 825 -39.02 -6.61 12.06
C GLY A 825 -37.86 -6.96 11.13
N ILE A 826 -38.03 -7.93 10.22
CA ILE A 826 -37.02 -8.29 9.21
C ILE A 826 -36.79 -7.14 8.23
N SER A 827 -37.85 -6.47 7.78
CA SER A 827 -37.74 -5.35 6.83
C SER A 827 -36.99 -4.17 7.45
N THR A 828 -37.30 -3.86 8.71
CA THR A 828 -36.66 -2.78 9.46
C THR A 828 -35.22 -3.14 9.82
N LEU A 829 -34.94 -4.41 10.11
CA LEU A 829 -33.58 -4.94 10.27
C LEU A 829 -32.72 -4.66 9.02
N PHE A 830 -33.21 -4.98 7.81
CA PHE A 830 -32.47 -4.68 6.59
C PHE A 830 -32.27 -3.18 6.39
N GLY A 831 -33.31 -2.37 6.56
CA GLY A 831 -33.21 -0.92 6.41
C GLY A 831 -32.21 -0.28 7.36
N ILE A 832 -32.27 -0.62 8.65
CA ILE A 832 -31.34 -0.12 9.67
C ILE A 832 -29.91 -0.59 9.37
N GLN A 833 -29.71 -1.86 9.03
CA GLN A 833 -28.37 -2.40 8.79
C GLN A 833 -27.71 -1.74 7.57
N VAL A 834 -28.46 -1.53 6.48
CA VAL A 834 -27.99 -0.79 5.30
C VAL A 834 -27.66 0.66 5.65
N LEU A 835 -28.54 1.34 6.38
CA LEU A 835 -28.33 2.74 6.78
C LEU A 835 -27.07 2.89 7.64
N VAL A 836 -26.86 2.02 8.63
CA VAL A 836 -25.68 2.07 9.50
C VAL A 836 -24.40 1.75 8.71
N ASN A 837 -24.41 0.74 7.84
CA ASN A 837 -23.25 0.42 7.01
C ASN A 837 -22.86 1.61 6.10
N LEU A 838 -23.82 2.19 5.38
CA LEU A 838 -23.57 3.35 4.52
C LEU A 838 -23.09 4.57 5.32
N SER A 839 -23.65 4.80 6.51
CA SER A 839 -23.22 5.90 7.39
C SER A 839 -21.78 5.71 7.89
N VAL A 840 -21.35 4.47 8.15
CA VAL A 840 -19.96 4.17 8.51
C VAL A 840 -19.04 4.33 7.31
N ALA A 841 -19.43 3.84 6.13
CA ALA A 841 -18.64 3.96 4.91
C ALA A 841 -18.44 5.43 4.48
N MET A 842 -19.45 6.28 4.66
CA MET A 842 -19.34 7.73 4.38
C MET A 842 -18.73 8.53 5.54
N ALA A 843 -18.21 7.88 6.58
CA ALA A 843 -17.68 8.51 7.79
C ALA A 843 -18.64 9.53 8.45
N ILE A 844 -19.94 9.22 8.47
CA ILE A 844 -20.97 9.99 9.21
C ILE A 844 -21.03 9.51 10.67
N VAL A 845 -20.74 8.23 10.93
CA VAL A 845 -20.81 7.61 12.26
C VAL A 845 -19.51 6.85 12.59
N PRO A 846 -18.90 7.05 13.79
CA PRO A 846 -17.60 6.48 14.16
C PRO A 846 -17.64 5.01 14.64
N THR A 847 -18.63 4.23 14.17
CA THR A 847 -18.78 2.83 14.57
C THR A 847 -17.98 1.89 13.66
N LYS A 848 -17.56 0.73 14.18
CA LYS A 848 -16.95 -0.33 13.33
C LYS A 848 -18.00 -0.93 12.39
N GLY A 849 -17.55 -1.40 11.24
CA GLY A 849 -18.40 -1.84 10.16
C GLY A 849 -19.26 -3.05 10.52
N LEU A 850 -20.46 -2.99 9.96
CA LEU A 850 -21.42 -4.08 9.89
C LEU A 850 -21.38 -4.58 8.47
N THR A 851 -21.62 -5.87 8.26
CA THR A 851 -21.79 -6.39 6.91
C THR A 851 -23.00 -5.73 6.22
N LEU A 852 -22.81 -5.32 4.97
CA LEU A 852 -23.91 -4.87 4.12
C LEU A 852 -24.70 -6.11 3.66
N PRO A 853 -26.02 -6.22 3.94
CA PRO A 853 -26.79 -7.43 3.68
C PRO A 853 -26.70 -7.89 2.22
N PHE A 854 -26.40 -9.16 1.99
CA PHE A 854 -26.23 -9.80 0.66
C PHE A 854 -25.00 -9.39 -0.15
N LEU A 855 -24.44 -8.19 0.09
CA LEU A 855 -23.28 -7.68 -0.66
C LEU A 855 -21.95 -8.06 -0.01
N SER A 856 -21.77 -7.73 1.27
CA SER A 856 -20.50 -7.94 1.96
C SER A 856 -20.13 -9.42 2.07
N TYR A 857 -18.82 -9.67 2.10
CA TYR A 857 -18.30 -10.99 2.41
C TYR A 857 -18.63 -11.38 3.85
N GLY A 858 -19.19 -12.56 4.03
CA GLY A 858 -19.61 -13.05 5.34
C GLY A 858 -20.60 -14.21 5.22
N GLY A 859 -20.08 -15.44 5.20
CA GLY A 859 -20.89 -16.64 4.99
C GLY A 859 -22.07 -16.78 5.96
N SER A 860 -21.86 -16.53 7.26
CA SER A 860 -22.97 -16.56 8.23
C SER A 860 -24.03 -15.51 7.98
N SER A 861 -23.62 -14.26 7.71
CA SER A 861 -24.55 -13.16 7.48
C SER A 861 -25.39 -13.42 6.23
N LEU A 862 -24.76 -13.88 5.13
CA LEU A 862 -25.46 -14.20 3.89
C LEU A 862 -26.53 -15.29 4.09
N LEU A 863 -26.22 -16.36 4.81
CA LEU A 863 -27.17 -17.44 5.11
C LEU A 863 -28.32 -16.99 6.02
N VAL A 864 -28.04 -16.21 7.06
CA VAL A 864 -29.07 -15.70 7.97
C VAL A 864 -29.98 -14.70 7.28
N ASN A 865 -29.43 -13.79 6.48
CA ASN A 865 -30.21 -12.83 5.69
C ASN A 865 -31.08 -13.54 4.65
N ALA A 866 -30.57 -14.59 4.01
CA ALA A 866 -31.34 -15.44 3.09
C ALA A 866 -32.46 -16.22 3.81
N ALA A 867 -32.20 -16.74 5.01
CA ALA A 867 -33.22 -17.35 5.85
C ALA A 867 -34.34 -16.34 6.19
N ALA A 868 -33.97 -15.10 6.55
CA ALA A 868 -34.91 -14.03 6.87
C ALA A 868 -35.78 -13.62 5.66
N VAL A 869 -35.19 -13.49 4.46
CA VAL A 869 -35.97 -13.25 3.23
C VAL A 869 -36.87 -14.45 2.91
N GLY A 870 -36.39 -15.68 3.09
CA GLY A 870 -37.26 -16.84 2.90
C GLY A 870 -38.45 -16.84 3.86
N LEU A 871 -38.29 -16.39 5.12
CA LEU A 871 -39.44 -16.16 6.02
C LEU A 871 -40.39 -15.08 5.49
N LEU A 872 -39.88 -13.96 4.97
CA LEU A 872 -40.72 -12.95 4.30
C LEU A 872 -41.49 -13.53 3.11
N LEU A 873 -40.82 -14.34 2.28
CA LEU A 873 -41.46 -15.01 1.15
C LEU A 873 -42.52 -16.02 1.60
N SER A 874 -42.29 -16.73 2.72
CA SER A 874 -43.28 -17.62 3.34
C SER A 874 -44.52 -16.86 3.78
N ILE A 875 -44.35 -15.70 4.43
CA ILE A 875 -45.44 -14.81 4.86
C ILE A 875 -46.18 -14.21 3.65
N SER A 876 -45.47 -13.90 2.56
CA SER A 876 -46.07 -13.34 1.34
C SER A 876 -46.97 -14.30 0.55
N ARG A 877 -46.92 -15.62 0.83
CA ARG A 877 -47.71 -16.61 0.08
C ARG A 877 -49.20 -16.42 0.36
N ARG A 878 -49.95 -16.08 -0.68
CA ARG A 878 -51.41 -16.12 -0.67
C ARG A 878 -51.89 -17.55 -0.89
N ARG A 879 -52.74 -18.10 -0.01
CA ARG A 879 -53.33 -19.43 -0.20
C ARG A 879 -54.50 -19.36 -1.20
N VAL A 880 -54.53 -20.31 -2.14
CA VAL A 880 -55.55 -20.45 -3.20
C VAL A 880 -56.98 -20.61 -2.64
N HIS A 881 -57.14 -21.07 -1.39
CA HIS A 881 -58.45 -21.23 -0.75
C HIS A 881 -59.21 -19.91 -0.53
N GLU A 882 -58.52 -18.78 -0.40
CA GLU A 882 -59.17 -17.46 -0.22
C GLU A 882 -59.57 -16.83 -1.55
N GLN A 883 -58.87 -17.10 -2.65
CA GLN A 883 -59.38 -16.72 -3.99
C GLN A 883 -60.67 -17.48 -4.30
N ARG A 884 -60.77 -18.76 -3.91
CA ARG A 884 -62.04 -19.50 -4.02
C ARG A 884 -63.10 -18.97 -3.07
N ARG A 885 -62.80 -18.62 -1.81
CA ARG A 885 -63.80 -18.03 -0.89
C ARG A 885 -64.20 -16.60 -1.27
N ALA A 886 -63.28 -15.77 -1.75
CA ALA A 886 -63.57 -14.40 -2.19
C ALA A 886 -64.29 -14.39 -3.55
N ALA A 887 -63.94 -15.30 -4.47
CA ALA A 887 -64.69 -15.50 -5.71
C ALA A 887 -66.09 -16.08 -5.44
N VAL A 888 -66.23 -17.06 -4.53
CA VAL A 888 -67.53 -17.62 -4.13
C VAL A 888 -68.36 -16.62 -3.31
N ALA A 889 -67.73 -15.75 -2.51
CA ALA A 889 -68.42 -14.67 -1.80
C ALA A 889 -68.86 -13.52 -2.75
N GLN A 890 -68.16 -13.32 -3.86
CA GLN A 890 -68.59 -12.40 -4.93
C GLN A 890 -69.67 -13.01 -5.84
N GLU A 891 -69.68 -14.32 -6.06
CA GLU A 891 -70.74 -15.02 -6.79
C GLU A 891 -72.01 -15.25 -5.94
N GLY A 892 -71.92 -15.20 -4.61
CA GLY A 892 -73.07 -15.33 -3.69
C GLY A 892 -73.83 -14.04 -3.37
N GLN A 893 -73.47 -12.91 -4.00
CA GLN A 893 -74.18 -11.62 -3.88
C GLN A 893 -74.75 -11.11 -5.23
N GLY A 894 -74.84 -11.99 -6.23
CA GLY A 894 -75.53 -11.73 -7.50
C GLY A 894 -76.99 -12.14 -7.46
#